data_AF-A0A7V5FF14-F1
#
_entry.id   AF-A0A7V5FF14-F1
#
_cell.length_a   1.000
_cell.length_b   1.000
_cell.length_c   1.000
_cell.angle_alpha   90.00
_cell.angle_beta   90.00
_cell.angle_gamma   90.00
#
_symmetry.space_group_name_H-M   'P 1'
#
loop_
_entity.id
_entity.type
_entity.pdbx_description
1 polymer ?
#
loop_
_entity_poly.entity_id
_entity_poly.type
_entity_poly.pdbx_seq_one_letter_code
_entity_poly.pdbx_strand_id
1 'polypeptide(L)'
;MRSLITYLLLFFFPTLVRSQQMLEPQFSHPWIIRYDHNAFIIHGKDTFIFSGSFHYFRSDPREWMDILQKIKAAGFNAIETYVPWNFHERVKGKPKFSLLNKFLDDCELMKLYVIIRIGPYVCGEWDEGGFPRWLAGKGIGFRTDSPQDVYWSRYWYNELLPVIRPHLITNGGSIILLQIENEYNYFGLPDSQKVRYLKSLYHDVIENHIDVPIITCWTQQVRDKTDSVFSLIMDAGNFYPGWNFKATLPRLQLLKQQQPYSPPFITELQGGWFTAIGDKTVRHIHRFSGRQIDGLTKYMVAHGVKGFNYYMLYGGTNFGYWAGRGKTTSYDYTAPISECGGLWSKYYAVKLIGDLLKYANPYLTMCHEVPDGAVCATDGIQVILRSDGKVGFLFVFNERVESTTADVEVKMPGQKQFHIEVPVQGHSALVLPINLPLPGGALLRYSNVQLSGVTKYKGKPLIVAYGTPGEKAVITLGSKLFTEQITSQDDLYVWNGCYILLTSEDRAARGLTFDTRKGSAVLLSDSYFATTKAEKGKGKFVRLETRPGKDNFSLVADGGIKRILLDGKPTSFTKNRLDNLIQFSFNTPVFQTPQVELGQILYKTDAEAQKNSYFKQVSLGDDGMYPSLDSMGNHHDGYSIYQGKFKLSGEYIMKFSYYDDDWHSVFIDGKPLPSLTGNTFEDWSEVHLLSGTHSLKIIYENEGRPNSGFMEEKKGVKSISTLSPGQIRPLKKWRYFVQEAVQGDSIPIESSFSYDDSGWKYMMLGEKSGDLVNERQIGTWYRKLITLTAEEADDNPRLVFEGVSRSANIYINGKLAYNFRHHGWNAPFTVSLKGIVKPGKNLVAVYVENPEGKGGIIRPILFEYGRVENLKLINLTYHPFLNGNLAGWQRPSYNDSGWRVFHLSKDSISNCEIYWYRTEFTVPKFKSWVVPWRVHVKSTGDMQIWLNGRLLGRYYASGPQEDFYMPEGWLKSGAKNSLVLVMRPSGNEEVTPKLESISVEPYDDYVVQRHLLRLEQ
;
A
#
# COMPACT_ATOMS: atom_id res chain seq x y z
N MET A 1 -28.15 78.20 12.37
CA MET A 1 -28.05 77.27 13.53
C MET A 1 -26.93 76.28 13.19
N ARG A 2 -25.67 76.62 13.51
CA ARG A 2 -24.85 76.09 14.63
C ARG A 2 -24.69 74.55 14.54
N SER A 3 -23.53 73.90 14.41
CA SER A 3 -22.06 74.23 14.44
C SER A 3 -21.32 72.93 14.00
N LEU A 4 -20.38 72.87 13.04
CA LEU A 4 -18.94 73.23 13.01
C LEU A 4 -17.96 72.42 13.92
N ILE A 5 -16.98 71.78 13.23
CA ILE A 5 -15.56 71.51 13.58
C ILE A 5 -15.23 70.35 14.55
N THR A 6 -14.46 69.32 14.14
CA THR A 6 -12.98 69.26 14.25
C THR A 6 -12.41 67.93 13.72
N TYR A 7 -11.38 68.07 12.89
CA TYR A 7 -10.48 67.06 12.31
C TYR A 7 -9.42 66.55 13.33
N LEU A 8 -8.82 65.40 12.98
CA LEU A 8 -7.41 64.99 13.23
C LEU A 8 -6.97 64.44 14.61
N LEU A 9 -6.19 63.36 14.49
CA LEU A 9 -5.24 62.74 15.44
C LEU A 9 -5.76 61.61 16.35
N LEU A 10 -5.82 60.38 15.82
CA LEU A 10 -5.46 59.18 16.56
C LEU A 10 -4.57 58.29 15.67
N PHE A 11 -3.27 58.43 15.89
CA PHE A 11 -2.15 57.53 15.58
C PHE A 11 -2.45 56.32 14.69
N PHE A 12 -2.14 56.46 13.39
CA PHE A 12 -1.55 55.35 12.63
C PHE A 12 -0.21 55.01 13.29
N PHE A 13 -0.18 54.05 14.20
CA PHE A 13 1.01 53.21 14.31
C PHE A 13 0.98 52.31 13.08
N PRO A 14 1.92 52.44 12.12
CA PRO A 14 2.20 51.29 11.28
C PRO A 14 2.67 50.22 12.26
N THR A 15 1.84 49.20 12.50
CA THR A 15 2.42 47.90 12.81
C THR A 15 3.31 47.60 11.62
N LEU A 16 4.59 47.91 11.77
CA LEU A 16 5.65 47.22 11.05
C LEU A 16 5.45 45.75 11.39
N VAL A 17 4.54 45.08 10.66
CA VAL A 17 4.67 43.67 10.38
C VAL A 17 5.94 43.61 9.54
N ARG A 18 7.06 43.54 10.25
CA ARG A 18 8.35 43.18 9.68
C ARG A 18 8.06 41.85 9.00
N SER A 19 7.91 41.83 7.69
CA SER A 19 7.79 40.56 6.95
C SER A 19 9.06 39.80 7.29
N GLN A 20 8.95 38.81 8.16
CA GLN A 20 10.11 38.00 8.54
C GLN A 20 10.61 37.35 7.25
N GLN A 21 11.85 37.65 6.89
CA GLN A 21 12.45 37.16 5.68
C GLN A 21 12.57 35.64 5.77
N MET A 22 12.06 34.93 4.77
CA MET A 22 12.24 33.48 4.68
C MET A 22 13.74 33.16 4.51
N LEU A 23 14.20 32.11 5.18
CA LEU A 23 15.59 31.68 5.15
C LEU A 23 15.82 30.73 3.97
N GLU A 24 16.88 30.96 3.21
CA GLU A 24 17.33 30.05 2.16
C GLU A 24 18.02 28.81 2.77
N PRO A 25 17.76 27.60 2.25
CA PRO A 25 18.40 26.39 2.74
C PRO A 25 19.91 26.43 2.49
N GLN A 26 20.69 26.06 3.50
CA GLN A 26 22.14 25.90 3.41
C GLN A 26 22.48 24.41 3.34
N PHE A 27 23.30 24.01 2.36
CA PHE A 27 23.69 22.62 2.14
C PHE A 27 25.16 22.43 2.51
N SER A 28 25.49 21.33 3.20
CA SER A 28 26.86 21.01 3.60
C SER A 28 27.79 20.73 2.41
N HIS A 29 27.24 20.13 1.34
CA HIS A 29 27.99 19.75 0.14
C HIS A 29 27.28 20.21 -1.16
N PRO A 30 27.14 21.53 -1.40
CA PRO A 30 26.27 22.07 -2.44
C PRO A 30 26.73 21.76 -3.88
N TRP A 31 27.98 21.34 -4.06
CA TRP A 31 28.54 20.84 -5.33
C TRP A 31 28.19 19.38 -5.62
N ILE A 32 27.87 18.60 -4.58
CA ILE A 32 27.43 17.20 -4.70
C ILE A 32 25.91 17.14 -4.81
N ILE A 33 25.20 17.77 -3.85
CA ILE A 33 23.75 17.77 -3.82
C ILE A 33 23.20 19.03 -3.17
N ARG A 34 22.26 19.66 -3.86
CA ARG A 34 21.44 20.77 -3.36
C ARG A 34 20.13 20.83 -4.13
N TYR A 35 19.24 21.73 -3.75
CA TYR A 35 18.09 22.10 -4.55
C TYR A 35 17.87 23.62 -4.52
N ASP A 36 17.10 24.11 -5.48
CA ASP A 36 16.52 25.45 -5.48
C ASP A 36 15.10 25.40 -6.08
N HIS A 37 14.46 26.56 -6.25
CA HIS A 37 13.10 26.65 -6.78
C HIS A 37 12.88 25.98 -8.15
N ASN A 38 13.94 25.77 -8.94
CA ASN A 38 13.84 25.24 -10.30
C ASN A 38 14.12 23.75 -10.38
N ALA A 39 15.09 23.23 -9.60
CA ALA A 39 15.54 21.85 -9.75
C ALA A 39 16.20 21.27 -8.49
N PHE A 40 16.27 19.94 -8.47
CA PHE A 40 17.31 19.23 -7.72
C PHE A 40 18.61 19.27 -8.53
N ILE A 41 19.73 19.50 -7.88
CA ILE A 41 21.02 19.70 -8.53
C ILE A 41 22.00 18.71 -7.94
N ILE A 42 22.34 17.70 -8.75
CA ILE A 42 23.17 16.57 -8.36
C ILE A 42 24.45 16.59 -9.20
N HIS A 43 25.60 16.68 -8.55
CA HIS A 43 26.91 16.88 -9.17
C HIS A 43 26.91 18.04 -10.19
N GLY A 44 26.31 19.17 -9.80
CA GLY A 44 26.21 20.37 -10.62
C GLY A 44 25.25 20.27 -11.82
N LYS A 45 24.39 19.25 -11.88
CA LYS A 45 23.43 19.05 -12.97
C LYS A 45 21.99 19.10 -12.48
N ASP A 46 21.18 19.91 -13.15
CA ASP A 46 19.73 19.94 -12.97
C ASP A 46 19.13 18.57 -13.29
N THR A 47 18.43 18.02 -12.31
CA THR A 47 17.94 16.65 -12.32
C THR A 47 16.46 16.63 -11.96
N PHE A 48 15.65 16.17 -12.90
CA PHE A 48 14.29 15.75 -12.64
C PHE A 48 14.33 14.39 -11.95
N ILE A 49 13.86 14.31 -10.70
CA ILE A 49 13.83 13.04 -9.96
C ILE A 49 12.63 12.23 -10.44
N PHE A 50 12.92 11.13 -11.16
CA PHE A 50 11.92 10.16 -11.60
C PHE A 50 12.10 8.88 -10.77
N SER A 51 11.30 8.79 -9.71
CA SER A 51 11.40 7.76 -8.67
C SER A 51 10.19 6.83 -8.66
N GLY A 52 10.39 5.62 -8.14
CA GLY A 52 9.31 4.72 -7.81
C GLY A 52 9.62 3.90 -6.56
N SER A 53 8.58 3.62 -5.78
CA SER A 53 8.69 2.91 -4.51
C SER A 53 8.97 1.44 -4.75
N PHE A 54 10.02 0.92 -4.11
CA PHE A 54 10.36 -0.51 -4.01
C PHE A 54 10.75 -0.82 -2.56
N HIS A 55 9.85 -1.48 -1.83
CA HIS A 55 10.12 -1.98 -0.49
C HIS A 55 10.84 -3.34 -0.53
N TYR A 56 12.16 -3.34 -0.35
CA TYR A 56 12.99 -4.54 -0.46
C TYR A 56 12.59 -5.67 0.51
N PHE A 57 12.01 -5.32 1.66
CA PHE A 57 11.54 -6.28 2.67
C PHE A 57 10.24 -7.01 2.26
N ARG A 58 9.59 -6.62 1.15
CA ARG A 58 8.42 -7.27 0.54
C ARG A 58 8.75 -8.21 -0.62
N SER A 59 10.03 -8.48 -0.89
CA SER A 59 10.45 -9.30 -2.03
C SER A 59 11.67 -10.15 -1.67
N ASP A 60 11.80 -11.31 -2.32
CA ASP A 60 12.96 -12.17 -2.09
C ASP A 60 14.24 -11.51 -2.66
N PRO A 61 15.36 -11.44 -1.91
CA PRO A 61 16.59 -10.76 -2.35
C PRO A 61 17.21 -11.29 -3.65
N ARG A 62 16.82 -12.49 -4.11
CA ARG A 62 17.27 -13.06 -5.38
C ARG A 62 16.56 -12.47 -6.59
N GLU A 63 15.41 -11.83 -6.38
CA GLU A 63 14.56 -11.25 -7.44
C GLU A 63 14.83 -9.76 -7.64
N TRP A 64 15.44 -9.07 -6.64
CA TRP A 64 15.66 -7.63 -6.67
C TRP A 64 16.39 -7.15 -7.92
N MET A 65 17.47 -7.83 -8.34
CA MET A 65 18.26 -7.40 -9.49
C MET A 65 17.47 -7.44 -10.81
N ASP A 66 16.52 -8.38 -10.95
CA ASP A 66 15.63 -8.44 -12.12
C ASP A 66 14.67 -7.24 -12.13
N ILE A 67 14.05 -6.96 -10.97
CA ILE A 67 13.14 -5.83 -10.79
C ILE A 67 13.88 -4.49 -11.01
N LEU A 68 15.08 -4.31 -10.42
CA LEU A 68 15.89 -3.11 -10.60
C LEU A 68 16.31 -2.89 -12.06
N GLN A 69 16.58 -3.97 -12.82
CA GLN A 69 16.85 -3.88 -14.26
C GLN A 69 15.63 -3.39 -15.04
N LYS A 70 14.43 -3.86 -14.70
CA LYS A 70 13.16 -3.38 -15.28
C LYS A 70 12.92 -1.90 -14.94
N ILE A 71 13.11 -1.51 -13.68
CA ILE A 71 13.02 -0.11 -13.24
C ILE A 71 13.99 0.78 -14.03
N LYS A 72 15.27 0.37 -14.14
CA LYS A 72 16.29 1.14 -14.88
C LYS A 72 15.96 1.25 -16.36
N ALA A 73 15.49 0.16 -16.98
CA ALA A 73 15.11 0.14 -18.39
C ALA A 73 13.90 1.04 -18.70
N ALA A 74 12.96 1.16 -17.75
CA ALA A 74 11.86 2.11 -17.82
C ALA A 74 12.28 3.59 -17.69
N GLY A 75 13.56 3.87 -17.44
CA GLY A 75 14.10 5.23 -17.43
C GLY A 75 14.11 5.91 -16.07
N PHE A 76 13.73 5.21 -14.99
CA PHE A 76 13.87 5.71 -13.64
C PHE A 76 15.34 6.00 -13.31
N ASN A 77 15.56 7.10 -12.59
CA ASN A 77 16.87 7.49 -12.09
C ASN A 77 16.96 7.39 -10.56
N ALA A 78 15.83 7.19 -9.87
CA ALA A 78 15.77 7.02 -8.44
C ALA A 78 14.79 5.91 -8.03
N ILE A 79 14.95 5.41 -6.81
CA ILE A 79 14.03 4.53 -6.10
C ILE A 79 13.76 5.12 -4.72
N GLU A 80 12.55 4.93 -4.24
CA GLU A 80 12.19 5.19 -2.85
C GLU A 80 12.05 3.86 -2.09
N THR A 81 12.50 3.83 -0.83
CA THR A 81 12.24 2.70 0.06
C THR A 81 12.04 3.10 1.52
N TYR A 82 11.04 2.52 2.17
CA TYR A 82 10.91 2.53 3.64
C TYR A 82 11.98 1.67 4.33
N VAL A 83 12.28 2.02 5.58
CA VAL A 83 13.06 1.20 6.52
C VAL A 83 12.21 0.92 7.76
N PRO A 84 11.39 -0.15 7.77
CA PRO A 84 10.52 -0.47 8.90
C PRO A 84 11.32 -0.99 10.08
N TRP A 85 11.26 -0.29 11.22
CA TRP A 85 12.02 -0.61 12.42
C TRP A 85 11.75 -2.04 12.92
N ASN A 86 10.50 -2.49 12.93
CA ASN A 86 10.09 -3.83 13.36
C ASN A 86 10.67 -4.99 12.53
N PHE A 87 10.98 -4.74 11.26
CA PHE A 87 11.60 -5.73 10.41
C PHE A 87 13.06 -5.96 10.79
N HIS A 88 13.77 -4.86 11.12
CA HIS A 88 15.19 -4.88 11.48
C HIS A 88 15.43 -5.28 12.93
N GLU A 89 14.61 -4.81 13.86
CA GLU A 89 14.81 -5.03 15.29
C GLU A 89 13.64 -5.78 15.93
N ARG A 90 13.47 -7.03 15.52
CA ARG A 90 12.44 -7.93 16.07
C ARG A 90 12.65 -8.24 17.56
N VAL A 91 13.90 -8.19 18.01
CA VAL A 91 14.30 -8.37 19.41
C VAL A 91 15.10 -7.13 19.80
N LYS A 92 14.68 -6.46 20.88
CA LYS A 92 15.35 -5.27 21.41
C LYS A 92 16.86 -5.50 21.56
N GLY A 93 17.65 -4.55 21.08
CA GLY A 93 19.12 -4.54 21.09
C GLY A 93 19.77 -5.48 20.09
N LYS A 94 19.02 -6.04 19.12
CA LYS A 94 19.53 -6.96 18.10
C LYS A 94 19.08 -6.60 16.69
N PRO A 95 19.32 -5.36 16.22
CA PRO A 95 18.94 -4.98 14.86
C PRO A 95 19.76 -5.72 13.80
N LYS A 96 19.17 -5.95 12.62
CA LYS A 96 19.80 -6.64 11.49
C LYS A 96 19.63 -5.85 10.20
N PHE A 97 20.73 -5.35 9.63
CA PHE A 97 20.71 -4.49 8.44
C PHE A 97 21.34 -5.08 7.18
N SER A 98 21.71 -6.36 7.17
CA SER A 98 22.40 -6.98 6.03
C SER A 98 21.60 -6.90 4.72
N LEU A 99 20.27 -6.99 4.80
CA LEU A 99 19.38 -6.85 3.64
C LEU A 99 19.29 -5.41 3.14
N LEU A 100 19.25 -4.43 4.06
CA LEU A 100 19.25 -3.01 3.70
C LEU A 100 20.55 -2.64 2.99
N ASN A 101 21.71 -2.99 3.55
CA ASN A 101 23.01 -2.73 2.93
C ASN A 101 23.09 -3.34 1.53
N LYS A 102 22.74 -4.63 1.39
CA LYS A 102 22.72 -5.28 0.07
C LYS A 102 21.80 -4.56 -0.92
N PHE A 103 20.62 -4.12 -0.50
CA PHE A 103 19.69 -3.42 -1.38
C PHE A 103 20.26 -2.06 -1.85
N LEU A 104 20.88 -1.31 -0.94
CA LEU A 104 21.55 -0.04 -1.26
C LEU A 104 22.74 -0.25 -2.21
N ASP A 105 23.54 -1.31 -2.00
CA ASP A 105 24.61 -1.73 -2.91
C ASP A 105 24.08 -2.07 -4.30
N ASP A 106 22.96 -2.82 -4.38
CA ASP A 106 22.31 -3.17 -5.64
C ASP A 106 21.78 -1.93 -6.38
N CYS A 107 21.22 -0.95 -5.65
CA CYS A 107 20.80 0.34 -6.22
C CYS A 107 21.98 1.14 -6.77
N GLU A 108 23.10 1.20 -6.05
CA GLU A 108 24.34 1.84 -6.51
C GLU A 108 24.88 1.16 -7.78
N LEU A 109 24.94 -0.18 -7.79
CA LEU A 109 25.36 -0.97 -8.95
C LEU A 109 24.50 -0.65 -10.19
N MET A 110 23.20 -0.47 -9.99
CA MET A 110 22.23 -0.12 -11.02
C MET A 110 22.22 1.37 -11.37
N LYS A 111 23.04 2.18 -10.69
CA LYS A 111 23.11 3.64 -10.82
C LYS A 111 21.73 4.28 -10.66
N LEU A 112 21.03 3.86 -9.62
CA LEU A 112 19.76 4.42 -9.19
C LEU A 112 20.03 5.17 -7.90
N TYR A 113 19.65 6.45 -7.87
CA TYR A 113 19.64 7.20 -6.63
C TYR A 113 18.60 6.62 -5.66
N VAL A 114 18.77 6.87 -4.37
CA VAL A 114 17.85 6.38 -3.34
C VAL A 114 17.27 7.55 -2.55
N ILE A 115 15.95 7.54 -2.41
CA ILE A 115 15.19 8.31 -1.41
C ILE A 115 14.89 7.34 -0.27
N ILE A 116 15.52 7.53 0.88
CA ILE A 116 15.38 6.62 2.02
C ILE A 116 14.40 7.19 3.04
N ARG A 117 13.36 6.44 3.39
CA ARG A 117 12.33 6.87 4.36
C ARG A 117 12.48 6.06 5.64
N ILE A 118 13.04 6.69 6.67
CA ILE A 118 13.60 5.98 7.82
C ILE A 118 12.64 5.83 9.01
N GLY A 119 11.41 6.35 8.89
CA GLY A 119 10.45 6.34 9.97
C GLY A 119 10.76 7.40 11.05
N PRO A 120 10.51 7.14 12.36
CA PRO A 120 10.28 5.81 12.95
C PRO A 120 8.95 5.16 12.56
N TYR A 121 7.93 5.97 12.24
CA TYR A 121 6.67 5.51 11.67
C TYR A 121 6.70 5.59 10.14
N VAL A 122 6.33 4.50 9.47
CA VAL A 122 6.32 4.39 7.99
C VAL A 122 4.94 4.14 7.40
N CYS A 123 3.91 3.86 8.23
CA CYS A 123 2.59 3.44 7.74
C CYS A 123 2.69 2.21 6.80
N GLY A 124 2.68 2.44 5.49
CA GLY A 124 3.00 1.47 4.44
C GLY A 124 2.03 0.31 4.28
N GLU A 125 0.84 0.37 4.90
CA GLU A 125 -0.02 -0.80 5.15
C GLU A 125 0.74 -1.98 5.78
N TRP A 126 1.77 -1.65 6.57
CA TRP A 126 2.66 -2.58 7.23
C TRP A 126 2.28 -2.71 8.70
N ASP A 127 2.49 -3.88 9.28
CA ASP A 127 2.21 -4.14 10.69
C ASP A 127 2.81 -3.06 11.61
N GLU A 128 1.98 -2.56 12.54
CA GLU A 128 2.28 -1.46 13.47
C GLU A 128 2.79 -0.15 12.84
N GLY A 129 2.64 0.00 11.51
CA GLY A 129 3.24 1.10 10.78
C GLY A 129 4.76 1.16 10.92
N GLY A 130 5.41 0.03 11.21
CA GLY A 130 6.86 -0.11 11.32
C GLY A 130 7.43 -0.11 12.73
N PHE A 131 6.66 0.20 13.78
CA PHE A 131 7.17 0.15 15.15
C PHE A 131 7.37 -1.28 15.65
N PRO A 132 8.44 -1.59 16.42
CA PRO A 132 8.62 -2.91 16.98
C PRO A 132 7.71 -3.19 18.17
N ARG A 133 7.02 -4.32 18.14
CA ARG A 133 6.13 -4.84 19.19
C ARG A 133 6.67 -4.85 20.61
N TRP A 134 7.99 -4.97 20.81
CA TRP A 134 8.55 -4.92 22.17
C TRP A 134 8.43 -3.52 22.83
N LEU A 135 8.03 -2.52 22.06
CA LEU A 135 7.60 -1.20 22.53
C LEU A 135 6.14 -1.18 23.01
N ALA A 136 5.31 -2.16 22.63
CA ALA A 136 3.92 -2.27 23.07
C ALA A 136 3.83 -2.43 24.61
N GLY A 137 2.75 -1.92 25.21
CA GLY A 137 2.51 -2.01 26.65
C GLY A 137 3.37 -1.08 27.52
N LYS A 138 4.26 -0.25 26.94
CA LYS A 138 5.07 0.72 27.69
C LYS A 138 4.32 2.01 28.08
N GLY A 139 3.06 2.17 27.67
CA GLY A 139 2.23 3.35 27.97
C GLY A 139 2.70 4.63 27.27
N ILE A 140 3.26 4.50 26.06
CA ILE A 140 3.89 5.59 25.31
C ILE A 140 2.99 5.95 24.14
N GLY A 141 2.59 7.21 24.06
CA GLY A 141 2.08 7.76 22.81
C GLY A 141 3.25 7.88 21.82
N PHE A 142 3.24 7.09 20.75
CA PHE A 142 4.24 7.20 19.69
C PHE A 142 3.90 8.34 18.73
N ARG A 143 4.92 8.90 18.08
CA ARG A 143 4.81 10.08 17.21
C ARG A 143 4.40 11.34 17.99
N THR A 144 4.89 11.50 19.22
CA THR A 144 4.61 12.61 20.14
C THR A 144 5.91 13.27 20.61
N ASP A 145 5.82 14.50 21.11
CA ASP A 145 6.96 15.17 21.74
C ASP A 145 7.18 14.75 23.21
N SER A 146 6.58 13.64 23.64
CA SER A 146 6.84 13.11 24.98
C SER A 146 8.32 12.70 25.11
N PRO A 147 8.97 12.93 26.27
CA PRO A 147 10.37 12.57 26.45
C PRO A 147 10.67 11.08 26.17
N GLN A 148 9.70 10.21 26.44
CA GLN A 148 9.84 8.78 26.24
C GLN A 148 9.77 8.39 24.75
N ASP A 149 8.86 8.99 23.97
CA ASP A 149 8.79 8.74 22.54
C ASP A 149 10.00 9.29 21.80
N VAL A 150 10.38 10.54 22.10
CA VAL A 150 11.62 11.15 21.60
C VAL A 150 12.84 10.25 21.87
N TYR A 151 12.93 9.67 23.06
CA TYR A 151 14.00 8.72 23.39
C TYR A 151 14.00 7.49 22.48
N TRP A 152 12.84 6.90 22.19
CA TRP A 152 12.75 5.70 21.34
C TRP A 152 13.02 6.00 19.87
N SER A 153 12.54 7.14 19.38
CA SER A 153 12.84 7.62 18.03
C SER A 153 14.34 7.86 17.86
N ARG A 154 14.99 8.49 18.84
CA ARG A 154 16.44 8.66 18.89
C ARG A 154 17.18 7.33 18.95
N TYR A 155 16.70 6.38 19.77
CA TYR A 155 17.29 5.04 19.84
C TYR A 155 17.29 4.36 18.47
N TRP A 156 16.18 4.40 17.74
CA TRP A 156 16.12 3.84 16.39
C TRP A 156 17.08 4.55 15.43
N TYR A 157 17.14 5.88 15.46
CA TYR A 157 18.02 6.66 14.59
C TYR A 157 19.49 6.38 14.89
N ASN A 158 19.88 6.21 16.15
CA ASN A 158 21.26 5.86 16.52
C ASN A 158 21.67 4.45 16.06
N GLU A 159 20.72 3.52 15.88
CA GLU A 159 20.99 2.20 15.32
C GLU A 159 21.07 2.23 13.79
N LEU A 160 20.16 2.95 13.13
CA LEU A 160 20.02 2.96 11.67
C LEU A 160 20.99 3.92 10.96
N LEU A 161 21.13 5.15 11.44
CA LEU A 161 21.81 6.21 10.70
C LEU A 161 23.30 5.90 10.43
N PRO A 162 24.07 5.32 11.37
CA PRO A 162 25.45 4.89 11.10
C PRO A 162 25.56 3.84 9.98
N VAL A 163 24.51 3.04 9.77
CA VAL A 163 24.46 2.00 8.73
C VAL A 163 24.22 2.61 7.34
N ILE A 164 23.37 3.63 7.24
CA ILE A 164 23.06 4.27 5.95
C ILE A 164 24.09 5.34 5.56
N ARG A 165 24.84 5.89 6.52
CA ARG A 165 25.83 6.96 6.29
C ARG A 165 26.84 6.64 5.17
N PRO A 166 27.44 5.44 5.09
CA PRO A 166 28.33 5.08 3.97
C PRO A 166 27.65 5.11 2.59
N HIS A 167 26.33 4.97 2.54
CA HIS A 167 25.54 4.95 1.31
C HIS A 167 25.05 6.34 0.88
N LEU A 168 25.36 7.40 1.63
CA LEU A 168 25.07 8.77 1.23
C LEU A 168 25.89 9.16 0.00
N ILE A 169 25.28 9.92 -0.92
CA ILE A 169 25.98 10.40 -2.13
C ILE A 169 27.21 11.26 -1.81
N THR A 170 27.19 11.95 -0.68
CA THR A 170 28.32 12.71 -0.11
C THR A 170 29.50 11.82 0.30
N ASN A 171 29.23 10.55 0.61
CA ASN A 171 30.22 9.52 0.93
C ASN A 171 30.47 8.54 -0.24
N GLY A 172 29.98 8.87 -1.44
CA GLY A 172 30.17 8.07 -2.65
C GLY A 172 29.07 7.04 -2.95
N GLY A 173 28.04 6.94 -2.10
CA GLY A 173 26.89 6.05 -2.31
C GLY A 173 25.79 6.66 -3.18
N SER A 174 24.57 6.12 -3.06
CA SER A 174 23.43 6.46 -3.91
C SER A 174 22.29 7.23 -3.22
N ILE A 175 22.29 7.36 -1.89
CA ILE A 175 21.22 8.06 -1.15
C ILE A 175 21.35 9.57 -1.37
N ILE A 176 20.29 10.17 -1.94
CA ILE A 176 20.21 11.59 -2.26
C ILE A 176 19.25 12.37 -1.37
N LEU A 177 18.24 11.73 -0.81
CA LEU A 177 17.24 12.36 0.06
C LEU A 177 16.93 11.42 1.22
N LEU A 178 16.79 11.99 2.42
CA LEU A 178 16.36 11.25 3.61
C LEU A 178 15.04 11.83 4.12
N GLN A 179 14.02 10.99 4.27
CA GLN A 179 12.75 11.40 4.86
C GLN A 179 12.66 11.01 6.33
N ILE A 180 12.32 11.98 7.19
CA ILE A 180 11.91 11.76 8.58
C ILE A 180 10.39 11.80 8.69
N GLU A 181 9.82 10.96 9.58
CA GLU A 181 8.36 10.86 9.77
C GLU A 181 7.61 10.47 8.47
N ASN A 182 6.28 10.38 8.57
CA ASN A 182 5.39 9.99 7.50
C ASN A 182 3.97 10.56 7.67
N GLU A 183 3.56 11.45 6.76
CA GLU A 183 2.19 11.97 6.65
C GLU A 183 1.65 12.58 7.97
N TYR A 184 2.49 13.35 8.65
CA TYR A 184 2.24 13.78 10.02
C TYR A 184 1.04 14.72 10.18
N ASN A 185 0.54 15.30 9.09
CA ASN A 185 -0.72 16.05 9.09
C ASN A 185 -1.92 15.21 9.56
N TYR A 186 -1.93 13.90 9.28
CA TYR A 186 -3.02 13.00 9.66
C TYR A 186 -2.95 12.54 11.12
N PHE A 187 -1.87 12.85 11.84
CA PHE A 187 -1.74 12.49 13.24
C PHE A 187 -2.41 13.54 14.14
N GLY A 188 -3.29 13.11 15.06
CA GLY A 188 -4.12 14.00 15.88
C GLY A 188 -3.40 14.63 17.07
N LEU A 189 -2.43 15.52 16.84
CA LEU A 189 -1.74 16.30 17.87
C LEU A 189 -1.79 17.82 17.61
N PRO A 190 -1.69 18.65 18.66
CA PRO A 190 -1.47 20.09 18.51
C PRO A 190 -0.20 20.39 17.69
N ASP A 191 -0.25 21.38 16.80
CA ASP A 191 0.89 21.74 15.94
C ASP A 191 2.15 22.09 16.74
N SER A 192 2.02 22.69 17.92
CA SER A 192 3.17 23.02 18.78
C SER A 192 3.92 21.77 19.27
N GLN A 193 3.22 20.67 19.54
CA GLN A 193 3.83 19.38 19.89
C GLN A 193 4.47 18.75 18.66
N LYS A 194 3.78 18.78 17.52
CA LYS A 194 4.31 18.29 16.25
C LYS A 194 5.63 18.95 15.87
N VAL A 195 5.70 20.28 16.00
CA VAL A 195 6.90 21.07 15.75
C VAL A 195 8.07 20.63 16.63
N ARG A 196 7.85 20.46 17.94
CA ARG A 196 8.90 20.02 18.87
C ARG A 196 9.42 18.62 18.52
N TYR A 197 8.51 17.69 18.22
CA TYR A 197 8.88 16.34 17.81
C TYR A 197 9.70 16.32 16.52
N LEU A 198 9.25 17.00 15.46
CA LEU A 198 9.95 17.08 14.18
C LEU A 198 11.36 17.69 14.31
N LYS A 199 11.52 18.72 15.15
CA LYS A 199 12.83 19.29 15.46
C LYS A 199 13.74 18.29 16.16
N SER A 200 13.21 17.48 17.08
CA SER A 200 13.99 16.42 17.72
C SER A 200 14.50 15.40 16.68
N LEU A 201 13.63 14.91 15.79
CA LEU A 201 14.03 13.99 14.73
C LEU A 201 15.09 14.58 13.82
N TYR A 202 14.96 15.86 13.45
CA TYR A 202 15.98 16.57 12.67
C TYR A 202 17.32 16.61 13.40
N HIS A 203 17.34 16.99 14.68
CA HIS A 203 18.56 17.04 15.46
C HIS A 203 19.23 15.66 15.56
N ASP A 204 18.45 14.60 15.77
CA ASP A 204 18.96 13.23 15.80
C ASP A 204 19.62 12.83 14.46
N VAL A 205 19.08 13.30 13.32
CA VAL A 205 19.67 13.08 11.99
C VAL A 205 21.01 13.80 11.84
N ILE A 206 21.08 15.07 12.24
CA ILE A 206 22.32 15.88 12.11
C ILE A 206 23.40 15.41 13.09
N GLU A 207 23.04 15.06 14.32
CA GLU A 207 23.96 14.50 15.33
C GLU A 207 24.59 13.17 14.86
N ASN A 208 23.89 12.40 14.02
CA ASN A 208 24.41 11.19 13.38
C ASN A 208 25.20 11.44 12.08
N HIS A 209 25.53 12.72 11.78
CA HIS A 209 26.34 13.13 10.63
C HIS A 209 25.72 12.76 9.27
N ILE A 210 24.41 12.92 9.13
CA ILE A 210 23.75 12.89 7.83
C ILE A 210 23.79 14.29 7.22
N ASP A 211 24.25 14.37 5.97
CA ASP A 211 24.58 15.61 5.27
C ASP A 211 23.91 15.75 3.88
N VAL A 212 22.97 14.85 3.58
CA VAL A 212 22.07 14.95 2.42
C VAL A 212 20.79 15.73 2.80
N PRO A 213 20.06 16.33 1.83
CA PRO A 213 18.84 17.05 2.14
C PRO A 213 17.78 16.19 2.83
N ILE A 214 17.15 16.76 3.87
CA ILE A 214 16.09 16.12 4.65
C ILE A 214 14.75 16.56 4.11
N ILE A 215 13.83 15.60 3.98
CA ILE A 215 12.48 15.82 3.49
C ILE A 215 11.43 15.31 4.48
N THR A 216 10.19 15.77 4.32
CA THR A 216 8.98 15.17 4.88
C THR A 216 7.96 14.95 3.77
N CYS A 217 6.90 14.19 4.06
CA CYS A 217 5.72 14.13 3.22
C CYS A 217 4.50 14.54 4.04
N TRP A 218 3.59 15.33 3.45
CA TRP A 218 2.34 15.74 4.12
C TRP A 218 2.54 16.26 5.55
N THR A 219 3.50 17.17 5.73
CA THR A 219 3.85 17.71 7.05
C THR A 219 3.94 19.22 6.96
N GLN A 220 2.80 19.91 7.12
CA GLN A 220 2.71 21.36 6.92
C GLN A 220 3.56 22.15 7.93
N GLN A 221 3.85 21.56 9.09
CA GLN A 221 4.58 22.21 10.18
C GLN A 221 6.00 22.61 9.76
N VAL A 222 6.66 21.85 8.87
CA VAL A 222 8.01 22.20 8.39
C VAL A 222 8.01 23.26 7.28
N ARG A 223 6.83 23.78 6.89
CA ARG A 223 6.74 24.82 5.85
C ARG A 223 6.92 26.24 6.39
N ASP A 224 7.08 26.42 7.70
CA ASP A 224 7.51 27.70 8.26
C ASP A 224 9.00 27.94 7.96
N LYS A 225 9.28 28.62 6.84
CA LYS A 225 10.64 28.93 6.38
C LYS A 225 11.29 30.12 7.11
N THR A 226 10.66 30.65 8.15
CA THR A 226 11.30 31.64 9.04
C THR A 226 12.08 30.97 10.16
N ASP A 227 11.79 29.69 10.45
CA ASP A 227 12.51 28.87 11.42
C ASP A 227 13.80 28.30 10.86
N SER A 228 14.90 28.38 11.63
CA SER A 228 16.24 27.97 11.18
C SER A 228 16.40 26.47 10.94
N VAL A 229 15.59 25.63 11.58
CA VAL A 229 15.59 24.17 11.35
C VAL A 229 14.72 23.85 10.14
N PHE A 230 13.51 24.39 10.09
CA PHE A 230 12.56 24.06 9.01
C PHE A 230 12.92 24.69 7.66
N SER A 231 13.75 25.73 7.64
CA SER A 231 14.38 26.20 6.39
C SER A 231 15.28 25.15 5.74
N LEU A 232 15.78 24.16 6.51
CA LEU A 232 16.65 23.08 6.05
C LEU A 232 15.90 21.76 5.75
N ILE A 233 14.58 21.74 5.92
CA ILE A 233 13.73 20.57 5.65
C ILE A 233 12.74 20.92 4.54
N MET A 234 12.65 20.08 3.51
CA MET A 234 11.67 20.27 2.44
C MET A 234 10.44 19.37 2.66
N ASP A 235 9.24 19.97 2.73
CA ASP A 235 8.00 19.17 2.67
C ASP A 235 7.66 18.79 1.22
N ALA A 236 7.04 17.64 1.04
CA ALA A 236 6.60 17.11 -0.25
C ALA A 236 5.11 16.72 -0.22
N GLY A 237 4.50 16.65 -1.41
CA GLY A 237 3.11 16.22 -1.56
C GLY A 237 2.95 14.70 -1.70
N ASN A 238 1.79 14.19 -1.30
CA ASN A 238 1.25 12.87 -1.71
C ASN A 238 -0.11 13.07 -2.39
N PHE A 239 -0.36 12.38 -3.51
CA PHE A 239 -1.55 12.56 -4.31
C PHE A 239 -2.12 11.24 -4.82
N TYR A 240 -3.35 10.94 -4.41
CA TYR A 240 -4.13 9.75 -4.80
C TYR A 240 -5.48 10.07 -5.48
N PRO A 241 -5.51 10.87 -6.56
CA PRO A 241 -6.73 11.47 -7.07
C PRO A 241 -7.65 10.55 -7.90
N GLY A 242 -7.18 9.36 -8.30
CA GLY A 242 -7.81 8.62 -9.40
C GLY A 242 -7.78 9.47 -10.68
N TRP A 243 -8.91 9.56 -11.39
CA TRP A 243 -9.05 10.38 -12.60
C TRP A 243 -9.28 11.88 -12.33
N ASN A 244 -9.55 12.29 -11.09
CA ASN A 244 -9.79 13.70 -10.76
C ASN A 244 -8.47 14.45 -10.53
N PHE A 245 -7.64 14.59 -11.56
CA PHE A 245 -6.30 15.17 -11.45
C PHE A 245 -6.33 16.61 -10.91
N LYS A 246 -7.33 17.40 -11.30
CA LYS A 246 -7.56 18.79 -10.86
C LYS A 246 -7.64 18.93 -9.33
N ALA A 247 -8.11 17.90 -8.62
CA ALA A 247 -8.18 17.91 -7.15
C ALA A 247 -6.82 18.02 -6.45
N THR A 248 -5.71 17.80 -7.17
CA THR A 248 -4.35 17.95 -6.64
C THR A 248 -3.88 19.41 -6.60
N LEU A 249 -4.43 20.28 -7.47
CA LEU A 249 -3.88 21.61 -7.72
C LEU A 249 -3.87 22.56 -6.52
N PRO A 250 -4.96 22.68 -5.72
CA PRO A 250 -4.95 23.63 -4.59
C PRO A 250 -3.81 23.35 -3.61
N ARG A 251 -3.55 22.06 -3.36
CA ARG A 251 -2.49 21.60 -2.45
C ARG A 251 -1.11 21.79 -3.06
N LEU A 252 -0.95 21.51 -4.36
CA LEU A 252 0.31 21.76 -5.07
C LEU A 252 0.67 23.26 -5.11
N GLN A 253 -0.32 24.13 -5.31
CA GLN A 253 -0.14 25.58 -5.30
C GLN A 253 0.27 26.07 -3.90
N LEU A 254 -0.39 25.58 -2.85
CA LEU A 254 -0.04 25.90 -1.46
C LEU A 254 1.41 25.47 -1.14
N LEU A 255 1.81 24.26 -1.57
CA LEU A 255 3.17 23.76 -1.39
C LEU A 255 4.22 24.68 -2.03
N LYS A 256 3.96 25.15 -3.26
CA LYS A 256 4.82 26.11 -3.99
C LYS A 256 4.92 27.46 -3.27
N GLN A 257 3.79 27.99 -2.83
CA GLN A 257 3.72 29.31 -2.18
C GLN A 257 4.46 29.34 -0.84
N GLN A 258 4.34 28.27 -0.05
CA GLN A 258 4.92 28.20 1.29
C GLN A 258 6.39 27.75 1.31
N GLN A 259 6.92 27.23 0.18
CA GLN A 259 8.31 26.78 0.07
C GLN A 259 8.98 27.33 -1.20
N PRO A 260 9.14 28.66 -1.34
CA PRO A 260 9.59 29.28 -2.58
C PRO A 260 11.03 28.90 -2.98
N TYR A 261 11.85 28.39 -2.05
CA TYR A 261 13.22 27.94 -2.32
C TYR A 261 13.34 26.44 -2.61
N SER A 262 12.22 25.70 -2.62
CA SER A 262 12.20 24.26 -2.86
C SER A 262 11.55 23.93 -4.21
N PRO A 263 12.09 22.97 -4.96
CA PRO A 263 11.46 22.52 -6.19
C PRO A 263 10.20 21.72 -5.83
N PRO A 264 9.05 21.92 -6.51
CA PRO A 264 7.83 21.17 -6.20
C PRO A 264 8.04 19.67 -6.41
N PHE A 265 7.93 18.91 -5.31
CA PHE A 265 8.24 17.48 -5.26
C PHE A 265 7.08 16.67 -4.67
N ILE A 266 6.91 15.44 -5.17
CA ILE A 266 5.84 14.52 -4.74
C ILE A 266 6.49 13.22 -4.29
N THR A 267 6.43 12.92 -2.99
CA THR A 267 6.95 11.68 -2.40
C THR A 267 6.05 10.48 -2.65
N GLU A 268 4.76 10.69 -2.90
CA GLU A 268 3.84 9.62 -3.28
C GLU A 268 2.84 10.10 -4.33
N LEU A 269 3.11 9.78 -5.58
CA LEU A 269 2.18 9.90 -6.68
C LEU A 269 1.52 8.55 -6.92
N GLN A 270 0.20 8.52 -7.07
CA GLN A 270 -0.56 7.27 -7.23
C GLN A 270 -0.02 6.35 -8.34
N GLY A 271 0.64 5.27 -7.92
CA GLY A 271 1.02 4.16 -8.78
C GLY A 271 -0.08 3.09 -8.87
N GLY A 272 -0.93 3.01 -7.84
CA GLY A 272 -2.02 2.04 -7.73
C GLY A 272 -2.79 2.16 -6.41
N TRP A 273 -3.20 1.03 -5.82
CA TRP A 273 -3.92 0.98 -4.54
C TRP A 273 -3.76 -0.39 -3.84
N PHE A 274 -3.72 -0.41 -2.51
CA PHE A 274 -3.69 -1.64 -1.71
C PHE A 274 -5.05 -2.38 -1.76
N THR A 275 -5.08 -3.63 -1.30
CA THR A 275 -6.32 -4.41 -1.13
C THR A 275 -6.57 -4.69 0.36
N ALA A 276 -7.78 -4.44 0.84
CA ALA A 276 -8.19 -4.85 2.18
C ALA A 276 -8.91 -6.21 2.14
N ILE A 277 -8.93 -6.89 3.27
CA ILE A 277 -9.72 -8.11 3.46
C ILE A 277 -11.20 -7.75 3.34
N GLY A 278 -11.96 -8.53 2.56
CA GLY A 278 -13.38 -8.29 2.27
C GLY A 278 -13.66 -7.30 1.14
N ASP A 279 -12.64 -6.64 0.56
CA ASP A 279 -12.81 -5.80 -0.62
C ASP A 279 -13.02 -6.63 -1.89
N LYS A 280 -13.47 -5.99 -2.98
CA LYS A 280 -13.34 -6.56 -4.32
C LYS A 280 -11.89 -6.43 -4.80
N THR A 281 -11.42 -7.39 -5.61
CA THR A 281 -10.08 -7.32 -6.23
C THR A 281 -9.87 -5.97 -6.94
N VAL A 282 -8.78 -5.28 -6.62
CA VAL A 282 -8.45 -3.97 -7.22
C VAL A 282 -7.87 -4.06 -8.63
N ARG A 283 -7.40 -5.25 -9.03
CA ARG A 283 -6.82 -5.50 -10.35
C ARG A 283 -7.91 -5.34 -11.40
N HIS A 284 -7.61 -4.64 -12.49
CA HIS A 284 -8.52 -4.33 -13.62
C HIS A 284 -9.57 -3.23 -13.38
N ILE A 285 -9.50 -2.47 -12.28
CA ILE A 285 -10.34 -1.27 -12.14
C ILE A 285 -9.81 -0.17 -13.08
N HIS A 286 -10.68 0.37 -13.96
CA HIS A 286 -10.35 1.48 -14.89
C HIS A 286 -9.68 2.69 -14.21
N ARG A 287 -9.94 2.88 -12.91
CA ARG A 287 -9.30 3.88 -12.03
C ARG A 287 -7.77 3.79 -11.99
N PHE A 288 -7.18 2.63 -12.29
CA PHE A 288 -5.74 2.38 -12.18
C PHE A 288 -5.13 1.88 -13.50
N SER A 289 -5.63 2.34 -14.65
CA SER A 289 -5.13 1.94 -15.97
C SER A 289 -3.80 2.60 -16.34
N GLY A 290 -3.13 2.11 -17.39
CA GLY A 290 -1.94 2.76 -17.96
C GLY A 290 -2.20 4.18 -18.45
N ARG A 291 -3.39 4.45 -19.02
CA ARG A 291 -3.82 5.78 -19.43
C ARG A 291 -3.99 6.74 -18.25
N GLN A 292 -4.50 6.25 -17.11
CA GLN A 292 -4.65 7.07 -15.90
C GLN A 292 -3.31 7.53 -15.34
N ILE A 293 -2.34 6.62 -15.17
CA ILE A 293 -1.02 7.00 -14.63
C ILE A 293 -0.26 7.91 -15.59
N ASP A 294 -0.40 7.70 -16.91
CA ASP A 294 0.19 8.56 -17.95
C ASP A 294 -0.36 9.99 -17.86
N GLY A 295 -1.70 10.11 -17.85
CA GLY A 295 -2.41 11.37 -17.70
C GLY A 295 -2.07 12.11 -16.40
N LEU A 296 -2.13 11.41 -15.26
CA LEU A 296 -1.81 11.99 -13.95
C LEU A 296 -0.39 12.54 -13.93
N THR A 297 0.58 11.76 -14.43
CA THR A 297 1.99 12.16 -14.42
C THR A 297 2.22 13.37 -15.29
N LYS A 298 1.72 13.35 -16.54
CA LYS A 298 1.83 14.48 -17.46
C LYS A 298 1.13 15.72 -16.93
N TYR A 299 0.02 15.57 -16.22
CA TYR A 299 -0.69 16.67 -15.57
C TYR A 299 0.13 17.30 -14.45
N MET A 300 0.77 16.48 -13.60
CA MET A 300 1.67 16.98 -12.54
C MET A 300 2.87 17.71 -13.15
N VAL A 301 3.47 17.15 -14.19
CA VAL A 301 4.56 17.77 -14.93
C VAL A 301 4.10 19.05 -15.62
N ALA A 302 2.92 19.11 -16.23
CA ALA A 302 2.39 20.34 -16.85
C ALA A 302 2.29 21.47 -15.82
N HIS A 303 1.90 21.16 -14.59
CA HIS A 303 1.78 22.10 -13.49
C HIS A 303 3.04 22.22 -12.63
N GLY A 304 4.23 22.11 -13.22
CA GLY A 304 5.44 22.63 -12.58
C GLY A 304 6.16 21.68 -11.62
N VAL A 305 5.70 20.44 -11.43
CA VAL A 305 6.43 19.43 -10.63
C VAL A 305 7.81 19.19 -11.24
N LYS A 306 8.82 19.03 -10.38
CA LYS A 306 10.24 18.86 -10.75
C LYS A 306 10.82 17.51 -10.34
N GLY A 307 10.03 16.70 -9.67
CA GLY A 307 10.32 15.31 -9.39
C GLY A 307 9.16 14.66 -8.67
N PHE A 308 9.06 13.34 -8.79
CA PHE A 308 8.04 12.59 -8.09
C PHE A 308 8.47 11.14 -7.87
N ASN A 309 7.78 10.47 -6.95
CA ASN A 309 7.92 9.06 -6.66
C ASN A 309 6.57 8.34 -6.83
N TYR A 310 6.50 7.29 -7.65
CA TYR A 310 5.29 6.46 -7.71
C TYR A 310 5.16 5.59 -6.47
N TYR A 311 4.07 5.74 -5.73
CA TYR A 311 3.69 4.86 -4.64
C TYR A 311 2.49 4.00 -5.09
N MET A 312 2.67 2.70 -5.41
CA MET A 312 3.92 1.94 -5.57
C MET A 312 4.34 1.83 -7.05
N LEU A 313 5.65 1.71 -7.32
CA LEU A 313 6.16 1.23 -8.62
C LEU A 313 6.22 -0.31 -8.66
N TYR A 314 6.66 -0.91 -7.56
CA TYR A 314 6.61 -2.34 -7.29
C TYR A 314 6.23 -2.55 -5.83
N GLY A 315 5.09 -3.20 -5.58
CA GLY A 315 4.58 -3.37 -4.22
C GLY A 315 5.13 -4.62 -3.51
N GLY A 316 5.14 -5.78 -4.17
CA GLY A 316 5.62 -7.06 -3.61
C GLY A 316 4.59 -7.80 -2.76
N THR A 317 5.04 -8.52 -1.74
CA THR A 317 4.20 -9.38 -0.88
C THR A 317 4.41 -9.05 0.59
N ASN A 318 3.32 -8.96 1.35
CA ASN A 318 3.35 -8.95 2.81
C ASN A 318 3.54 -10.37 3.35
N PHE A 319 4.74 -10.93 3.20
CA PHE A 319 5.01 -12.30 3.65
C PHE A 319 4.70 -12.49 5.14
N GLY A 320 4.27 -13.69 5.52
CA GLY A 320 4.04 -14.00 6.93
C GLY A 320 2.90 -13.17 7.52
N TYR A 321 3.20 -12.43 8.59
CA TYR A 321 2.24 -11.57 9.30
C TYR A 321 2.56 -10.08 9.17
N TRP A 322 3.32 -9.69 8.15
CA TRP A 322 3.76 -8.31 8.04
C TRP A 322 2.72 -7.34 7.45
N ALA A 323 1.61 -7.87 6.92
CA ALA A 323 0.48 -7.06 6.52
C ALA A 323 -0.11 -6.38 7.75
N GLY A 324 -0.39 -5.06 7.67
CA GLY A 324 -1.21 -4.42 8.69
C GLY A 324 -2.56 -5.14 8.83
N ARG A 325 -3.14 -5.17 10.04
CA ARG A 325 -4.46 -5.77 10.29
C ARG A 325 -5.48 -5.28 9.25
N GLY A 326 -6.26 -6.20 8.68
CA GLY A 326 -7.24 -5.89 7.63
C GLY A 326 -6.67 -5.80 6.21
N LYS A 327 -5.37 -6.03 5.99
CA LYS A 327 -4.74 -6.02 4.65
C LYS A 327 -4.44 -7.43 4.18
N THR A 328 -4.47 -7.63 2.86
CA THR A 328 -4.17 -8.92 2.23
C THR A 328 -2.68 -9.26 2.29
N THR A 329 -2.37 -10.54 2.06
CA THR A 329 -0.98 -11.01 1.89
C THR A 329 -0.35 -10.41 0.65
N SER A 330 -1.08 -10.36 -0.46
CA SER A 330 -0.62 -9.67 -1.67
C SER A 330 -0.50 -8.18 -1.39
N TYR A 331 0.63 -7.61 -1.79
CA TYR A 331 0.82 -6.17 -1.90
C TYR A 331 1.17 -5.80 -3.35
N ASP A 332 0.58 -6.49 -4.34
CA ASP A 332 0.71 -6.19 -5.77
C ASP A 332 0.46 -4.70 -6.07
N TYR A 333 -0.46 -4.11 -5.29
CA TYR A 333 -0.83 -2.70 -5.32
C TYR A 333 -1.43 -2.26 -6.67
N THR A 334 -1.67 -3.17 -7.62
CA THR A 334 -1.89 -2.83 -9.03
C THR A 334 -0.77 -1.92 -9.55
N ALA A 335 0.47 -2.11 -9.09
CA ALA A 335 1.60 -1.28 -9.43
C ALA A 335 2.04 -1.51 -10.90
N PRO A 336 2.82 -0.60 -11.52
CA PRO A 336 3.35 -0.81 -12.86
C PRO A 336 4.09 -2.14 -13.03
N ILE A 337 4.83 -2.60 -12.01
CA ILE A 337 5.40 -3.95 -11.94
C ILE A 337 4.58 -4.77 -10.94
N SER A 338 4.03 -5.91 -11.38
CA SER A 338 3.20 -6.79 -10.54
C SER A 338 3.99 -7.46 -9.42
N GLU A 339 3.30 -8.05 -8.44
CA GLU A 339 3.86 -8.76 -7.29
C GLU A 339 4.97 -9.75 -7.65
N CYS A 340 4.80 -10.50 -8.75
CA CYS A 340 5.75 -11.49 -9.23
C CYS A 340 6.78 -10.95 -10.24
N GLY A 341 6.91 -9.62 -10.37
CA GLY A 341 7.85 -8.97 -11.29
C GLY A 341 7.33 -8.84 -12.73
N GLY A 342 6.05 -9.07 -12.96
CA GLY A 342 5.40 -9.02 -14.27
C GLY A 342 5.10 -7.59 -14.75
N LEU A 343 5.35 -7.34 -16.02
CA LEU A 343 5.03 -6.12 -16.78
C LEU A 343 3.67 -6.22 -17.45
N TRP A 344 2.96 -5.09 -17.51
CA TRP A 344 1.66 -4.94 -18.15
C TRP A 344 1.49 -3.49 -18.66
N SER A 345 0.31 -3.10 -19.14
CA SER A 345 0.08 -1.80 -19.81
C SER A 345 0.59 -0.59 -19.01
N LYS A 346 0.51 -0.64 -17.67
CA LYS A 346 0.99 0.42 -16.79
C LYS A 346 2.52 0.60 -16.81
N TYR A 347 3.29 -0.49 -16.84
CA TYR A 347 4.75 -0.43 -16.99
C TYR A 347 5.16 0.29 -18.28
N TYR A 348 4.49 -0.06 -19.39
CA TYR A 348 4.79 0.52 -20.70
C TYR A 348 4.46 2.02 -20.76
N ALA A 349 3.38 2.45 -20.10
CA ALA A 349 3.03 3.86 -19.95
C ALA A 349 4.12 4.65 -19.18
N VAL A 350 4.56 4.16 -18.02
CA VAL A 350 5.61 4.84 -17.24
C VAL A 350 6.98 4.78 -17.92
N LYS A 351 7.25 3.75 -18.73
CA LYS A 351 8.47 3.70 -19.55
C LYS A 351 8.50 4.79 -20.61
N LEU A 352 7.39 5.06 -21.30
CA LEU A 352 7.31 6.17 -22.27
C LEU A 352 7.51 7.54 -21.58
N ILE A 353 7.03 7.69 -20.35
CA ILE A 353 7.36 8.88 -19.53
C ILE A 353 8.86 8.96 -19.25
N GLY A 354 9.50 7.84 -18.87
CA GLY A 354 10.94 7.81 -18.68
C GLY A 354 11.72 8.16 -19.95
N ASP A 355 11.27 7.67 -21.10
CA ASP A 355 11.86 7.98 -22.41
C ASP A 355 11.69 9.47 -22.78
N LEU A 356 10.53 10.08 -22.49
CA LEU A 356 10.30 11.53 -22.56
C LEU A 356 11.30 12.29 -21.68
N LEU A 357 11.39 11.93 -20.40
CA LEU A 357 12.24 12.63 -19.44
C LEU A 357 13.72 12.54 -19.78
N LYS A 358 14.20 11.44 -20.39
CA LYS A 358 15.61 11.29 -20.82
C LYS A 358 16.08 12.42 -21.74
N TYR A 359 15.28 12.80 -22.75
CA TYR A 359 15.65 13.88 -23.67
C TYR A 359 15.14 15.26 -23.20
N ALA A 360 14.03 15.30 -22.45
CA ALA A 360 13.41 16.54 -22.02
C ALA A 360 14.07 17.15 -20.78
N ASN A 361 14.70 16.35 -19.90
CA ASN A 361 15.26 16.80 -18.62
C ASN A 361 16.12 18.08 -18.73
N PRO A 362 17.07 18.22 -19.66
CA PRO A 362 17.91 19.41 -19.75
C PRO A 362 17.16 20.73 -20.03
N TYR A 363 15.91 20.65 -20.46
CA TYR A 363 15.09 21.80 -20.88
C TYR A 363 13.88 21.97 -19.96
N LEU A 364 13.16 20.87 -19.68
CA LEU A 364 11.91 20.87 -18.92
C LEU A 364 12.09 21.35 -17.47
N THR A 365 13.26 21.14 -16.87
CA THR A 365 13.59 21.67 -15.53
C THR A 365 13.65 23.19 -15.51
N MET A 366 13.94 23.84 -16.63
CA MET A 366 13.99 25.31 -16.75
C MET A 366 12.70 25.92 -17.30
N CYS A 367 11.83 25.11 -17.90
CA CYS A 367 10.54 25.61 -18.39
C CYS A 367 9.57 25.93 -17.24
N HIS A 368 8.78 26.99 -17.41
CA HIS A 368 7.69 27.38 -16.51
C HIS A 368 6.36 27.37 -17.27
N GLU A 369 5.24 27.22 -16.55
CA GLU A 369 3.91 27.37 -17.14
C GLU A 369 3.77 28.77 -17.75
N VAL A 370 3.32 28.87 -19.00
CA VAL A 370 3.07 30.14 -19.69
C VAL A 370 1.57 30.43 -19.64
N PRO A 371 1.11 31.42 -18.86
CA PRO A 371 -0.28 31.83 -18.85
C PRO A 371 -0.75 32.18 -20.27
N ASP A 372 -1.89 31.63 -20.67
CA ASP A 372 -2.48 31.80 -22.02
C ASP A 372 -1.53 31.44 -23.19
N GLY A 373 -0.47 30.67 -22.90
CA GLY A 373 0.54 30.28 -23.88
C GLY A 373 0.08 29.21 -24.86
N ALA A 374 -1.05 28.55 -24.59
CA ALA A 374 -1.74 27.68 -25.52
C ALA A 374 -3.25 27.79 -25.32
N VAL A 375 -4.01 27.80 -26.42
CA VAL A 375 -5.46 27.81 -26.41
C VAL A 375 -5.95 26.77 -27.41
N CYS A 376 -6.92 25.95 -27.01
CA CYS A 376 -7.51 24.92 -27.88
C CYS A 376 -8.91 25.36 -28.30
N ALA A 377 -9.17 25.39 -29.61
CA ALA A 377 -10.50 25.70 -30.16
C ALA A 377 -11.46 24.50 -30.08
N THR A 378 -10.91 23.29 -29.92
CA THR A 378 -11.69 22.06 -29.80
C THR A 378 -12.19 21.86 -28.37
N ASP A 379 -13.52 21.80 -28.20
CA ASP A 379 -14.17 21.58 -26.90
C ASP A 379 -13.69 20.30 -26.21
N GLY A 380 -13.61 20.32 -24.88
CA GLY A 380 -13.26 19.15 -24.05
C GLY A 380 -11.77 18.78 -24.04
N ILE A 381 -10.91 19.60 -24.66
CA ILE A 381 -9.45 19.43 -24.64
C ILE A 381 -8.81 20.51 -23.79
N GLN A 382 -8.02 20.10 -22.81
CA GLN A 382 -7.20 21.02 -22.01
C GLN A 382 -5.79 21.08 -22.59
N VAL A 383 -5.23 22.29 -22.70
CA VAL A 383 -3.86 22.50 -23.14
C VAL A 383 -3.08 23.35 -22.14
N ILE A 384 -1.81 23.02 -21.95
CA ILE A 384 -0.89 23.76 -21.08
C ILE A 384 0.46 23.87 -21.79
N LEU A 385 1.01 25.08 -21.90
CA LEU A 385 2.37 25.29 -22.41
C LEU A 385 3.34 25.50 -21.25
N ARG A 386 4.42 24.71 -21.20
CA ARG A 386 5.60 25.05 -20.42
C ARG A 386 6.72 25.54 -21.34
N SER A 387 7.38 26.64 -20.99
CA SER A 387 8.46 27.22 -21.81
C SER A 387 9.46 28.02 -20.97
N ASP A 388 10.70 28.12 -21.45
CA ASP A 388 11.71 29.08 -20.98
C ASP A 388 11.88 30.28 -21.95
N GLY A 389 11.02 30.37 -22.96
CA GLY A 389 11.08 31.33 -24.06
C GLY A 389 11.87 30.84 -25.29
N LYS A 390 12.71 29.81 -25.15
CA LYS A 390 13.50 29.21 -26.24
C LYS A 390 12.98 27.83 -26.61
N VAL A 391 12.76 26.97 -25.63
CA VAL A 391 12.24 25.60 -25.77
C VAL A 391 10.90 25.52 -25.05
N GLY A 392 9.95 24.78 -25.61
CA GLY A 392 8.65 24.57 -25.03
C GLY A 392 8.19 23.12 -25.09
N PHE A 393 7.26 22.79 -24.19
CA PHE A 393 6.54 21.53 -24.17
C PHE A 393 5.04 21.83 -24.04
N LEU A 394 4.28 21.44 -25.07
CA LEU A 394 2.84 21.54 -25.10
C LEU A 394 2.23 20.26 -24.54
N PHE A 395 1.46 20.39 -23.48
CA PHE A 395 0.68 19.31 -22.88
C PHE A 395 -0.74 19.39 -23.41
N VAL A 396 -1.28 18.27 -23.87
CA VAL A 396 -2.66 18.16 -24.40
C VAL A 396 -3.36 17.04 -23.66
N PHE A 397 -4.52 17.32 -23.07
CA PHE A 397 -5.30 16.36 -22.29
C PHE A 397 -6.70 16.21 -22.89
N ASN A 398 -7.07 14.97 -23.23
CA ASN A 398 -8.43 14.62 -23.61
C ASN A 398 -9.09 13.85 -22.48
N GLU A 399 -9.93 14.53 -21.69
CA GLU A 399 -10.68 13.93 -20.58
C GLU A 399 -11.91 13.15 -21.07
N ARG A 400 -12.23 13.21 -22.37
CA ARG A 400 -13.37 12.49 -22.97
C ARG A 400 -13.01 11.06 -23.35
N VAL A 401 -14.02 10.22 -23.52
CA VAL A 401 -13.85 8.83 -23.96
C VAL A 401 -13.54 8.76 -25.47
N GLU A 402 -14.00 9.74 -26.23
CA GLU A 402 -13.86 9.81 -27.68
C GLU A 402 -12.53 10.42 -28.11
N SER A 403 -11.94 9.85 -29.16
CA SER A 403 -10.77 10.40 -29.84
C SER A 403 -11.16 11.59 -30.72
N THR A 404 -10.27 12.57 -30.87
CA THR A 404 -10.52 13.76 -31.69
C THR A 404 -9.21 14.29 -32.32
N THR A 405 -9.31 15.36 -33.11
CA THR A 405 -8.16 16.20 -33.49
C THR A 405 -8.34 17.57 -32.86
N ALA A 406 -7.40 17.95 -31.99
CA ALA A 406 -7.39 19.24 -31.32
C ALA A 406 -6.70 20.30 -32.19
N ASP A 407 -7.37 21.44 -32.42
CA ASP A 407 -6.73 22.62 -33.01
C ASP A 407 -6.20 23.52 -31.89
N VAL A 408 -4.87 23.58 -31.77
CA VAL A 408 -4.18 24.27 -30.69
C VAL A 408 -3.40 25.45 -31.24
N GLU A 409 -3.80 26.66 -30.84
CA GLU A 409 -3.01 27.87 -31.02
C GLU A 409 -1.92 27.94 -29.94
N VAL A 410 -0.66 28.10 -30.34
CA VAL A 410 0.49 28.19 -29.45
C VAL A 410 1.11 29.58 -29.50
N LYS A 411 1.29 30.18 -28.32
CA LYS A 411 1.87 31.50 -28.08
C LYS A 411 3.09 31.39 -27.15
N MET A 412 4.25 31.12 -27.74
CA MET A 412 5.51 31.15 -26.98
C MET A 412 5.99 32.61 -26.77
N PRO A 413 6.54 32.95 -25.59
CA PRO A 413 7.10 34.27 -25.34
C PRO A 413 8.15 34.66 -26.39
N GLY A 414 7.98 35.82 -27.02
CA GLY A 414 8.93 36.35 -28.02
C GLY A 414 8.94 35.62 -29.37
N GLN A 415 7.98 34.73 -29.65
CA GLN A 415 7.84 34.01 -30.92
C GLN A 415 6.53 34.36 -31.62
N LYS A 416 6.46 34.12 -32.94
CA LYS A 416 5.18 34.24 -33.68
C LYS A 416 4.24 33.11 -33.26
N GLN A 417 2.95 33.43 -33.13
CA GLN A 417 1.91 32.43 -32.87
C GLN A 417 1.73 31.49 -34.07
N PHE A 418 1.34 30.25 -33.81
CA PHE A 418 1.09 29.23 -34.84
C PHE A 418 0.09 28.19 -34.33
N HIS A 419 -0.53 27.48 -35.26
CA HIS A 419 -1.50 26.42 -34.97
C HIS A 419 -0.88 25.04 -35.14
N ILE A 420 -1.32 24.09 -34.31
CA ILE A 420 -0.98 22.67 -34.42
C ILE A 420 -2.27 21.85 -34.37
N GLU A 421 -2.50 21.04 -35.39
CA GLU A 421 -3.51 19.99 -35.35
C GLU A 421 -2.93 18.75 -34.66
N VAL A 422 -3.51 18.38 -33.52
CA VAL A 422 -3.03 17.31 -32.65
C VAL A 422 -4.06 16.17 -32.61
N PRO A 423 -3.81 15.02 -33.24
CA PRO A 423 -4.63 13.83 -33.01
C PRO A 423 -4.46 13.39 -31.57
N VAL A 424 -5.56 13.26 -30.82
CA VAL A 424 -5.54 12.86 -29.41
C VAL A 424 -6.64 11.84 -29.13
N GLN A 425 -6.20 10.67 -28.65
CA GLN A 425 -7.10 9.57 -28.32
C GLN A 425 -7.94 9.90 -27.07
N GLY A 426 -9.06 9.21 -26.90
CA GLY A 426 -9.86 9.27 -25.68
C GLY A 426 -9.04 8.93 -24.43
N HIS A 427 -9.33 9.58 -23.31
CA HIS A 427 -8.65 9.41 -22.02
C HIS A 427 -7.12 9.41 -22.12
N SER A 428 -6.56 10.27 -22.97
CA SER A 428 -5.12 10.31 -23.24
C SER A 428 -4.52 11.69 -22.98
N ALA A 429 -3.23 11.69 -22.67
CA ALA A 429 -2.44 12.89 -22.50
C ALA A 429 -1.19 12.84 -23.38
N LEU A 430 -0.83 13.96 -24.01
CA LEU A 430 0.32 14.06 -24.91
C LEU A 430 1.29 15.12 -24.41
N VAL A 431 2.59 14.93 -24.66
CA VAL A 431 3.63 15.95 -24.48
C VAL A 431 4.36 16.16 -25.79
N LEU A 432 4.22 17.35 -26.35
CA LEU A 432 4.68 17.71 -27.68
C LEU A 432 5.81 18.75 -27.59
N PRO A 433 7.03 18.44 -28.06
CA PRO A 433 8.15 19.36 -28.00
C PRO A 433 8.00 20.49 -29.03
N ILE A 434 8.38 21.69 -28.63
CA ILE A 434 8.42 22.90 -29.45
C ILE A 434 9.82 23.53 -29.35
N ASN A 435 10.41 23.88 -30.49
CA ASN A 435 11.77 24.42 -30.59
C ASN A 435 12.84 23.57 -29.88
N LEU A 436 12.72 22.24 -29.93
CA LEU A 436 13.66 21.31 -29.30
C LEU A 436 14.99 21.26 -30.09
N PRO A 437 16.13 21.64 -29.48
CA PRO A 437 17.43 21.50 -30.11
C PRO A 437 17.80 20.03 -30.26
N LEU A 438 18.22 19.64 -31.45
CA LEU A 438 18.60 18.27 -31.78
C LEU A 438 20.12 18.10 -31.79
N PRO A 439 20.63 16.88 -31.53
CA PRO A 439 22.05 16.61 -31.59
C PRO A 439 22.66 16.96 -32.96
N GLY A 440 23.71 17.79 -32.98
CA GLY A 440 24.34 18.25 -34.23
C GLY A 440 23.82 19.58 -34.78
N GLY A 441 22.98 20.30 -34.02
CA GLY A 441 22.61 21.70 -34.30
C GLY A 441 21.34 21.89 -35.12
N ALA A 442 20.68 20.81 -35.54
CA ALA A 442 19.34 20.89 -36.12
C ALA A 442 18.30 21.29 -35.05
N LEU A 443 17.15 21.81 -35.50
CA LEU A 443 16.09 22.29 -34.61
C LEU A 443 14.76 21.66 -35.02
N LEU A 444 14.11 20.96 -34.09
CA LEU A 444 12.71 20.56 -34.23
C LEU A 444 11.84 21.74 -33.78
N ARG A 445 11.15 22.38 -34.73
CA ARG A 445 10.27 23.52 -34.45
C ARG A 445 9.01 23.10 -33.71
N TYR A 446 8.34 22.06 -34.19
CA TYR A 446 7.25 21.42 -33.46
C TYR A 446 7.00 20.01 -34.00
N SER A 447 6.31 19.20 -33.20
CA SER A 447 5.79 17.88 -33.56
C SER A 447 4.35 17.78 -33.06
N ASN A 448 3.43 17.25 -33.86
CA ASN A 448 2.08 16.93 -33.38
C ASN A 448 1.97 15.52 -32.78
N VAL A 449 3.04 14.72 -32.88
CA VAL A 449 3.17 13.38 -32.31
C VAL A 449 4.24 13.37 -31.21
N GLN A 450 4.16 12.40 -30.30
CA GLN A 450 5.10 12.27 -29.19
C GLN A 450 6.43 11.66 -29.65
N LEU A 451 7.48 11.89 -28.89
CA LEU A 451 8.81 11.30 -29.13
C LEU A 451 9.16 10.32 -28.01
N SER A 452 9.72 9.16 -28.39
CA SER A 452 10.28 8.19 -27.44
C SER A 452 11.81 8.19 -27.45
N GLY A 453 12.45 8.98 -28.31
CA GLY A 453 13.90 9.08 -28.33
C GLY A 453 14.42 10.18 -29.26
N VAL A 454 15.52 10.80 -28.83
CA VAL A 454 16.32 11.73 -29.63
C VAL A 454 17.78 11.34 -29.48
N THR A 455 18.43 10.95 -30.57
CA THR A 455 19.82 10.46 -30.57
C THR A 455 20.55 10.86 -31.86
N LYS A 456 21.72 10.26 -32.13
CA LYS A 456 22.45 10.40 -33.38
C LYS A 456 22.43 9.08 -34.15
N TYR A 457 22.39 9.18 -35.48
CA TYR A 457 22.64 8.08 -36.40
C TYR A 457 23.42 8.61 -37.60
N LYS A 458 24.56 7.97 -37.90
CA LYS A 458 25.53 8.40 -38.92
C LYS A 458 25.96 9.86 -38.76
N GLY A 459 26.14 10.30 -37.51
CA GLY A 459 26.51 11.66 -37.16
C GLY A 459 25.40 12.72 -37.31
N LYS A 460 24.21 12.33 -37.78
CA LYS A 460 23.03 13.20 -37.94
C LYS A 460 22.01 12.95 -36.84
N PRO A 461 21.12 13.89 -36.51
CA PRO A 461 20.03 13.65 -35.56
C PRO A 461 19.14 12.49 -36.01
N LEU A 462 18.72 11.66 -35.05
CA LEU A 462 17.66 10.65 -35.20
C LEU A 462 16.56 10.93 -34.17
N ILE A 463 15.34 11.10 -34.65
CA ILE A 463 14.13 11.25 -33.84
C ILE A 463 13.34 9.95 -33.93
N VAL A 464 12.90 9.42 -32.79
CA VAL A 464 11.94 8.31 -32.72
C VAL A 464 10.61 8.91 -32.30
N ALA A 465 9.65 8.95 -33.22
CA ALA A 465 8.33 9.53 -33.01
C ALA A 465 7.26 8.44 -33.11
N TYR A 466 6.20 8.59 -32.30
CA TYR A 466 5.16 7.57 -32.20
C TYR A 466 3.76 8.15 -32.04
N GLY A 467 2.78 7.34 -32.44
CA GLY A 467 1.36 7.61 -32.25
C GLY A 467 0.52 6.38 -32.56
N THR A 468 -0.77 6.59 -32.81
CA THR A 468 -1.70 5.51 -33.16
C THR A 468 -1.62 5.23 -34.66
N PRO A 469 -1.55 3.97 -35.10
CA PRO A 469 -1.65 3.64 -36.52
C PRO A 469 -2.88 4.29 -37.17
N GLY A 470 -2.67 4.94 -38.31
CA GLY A 470 -3.68 5.73 -39.02
C GLY A 470 -3.57 7.24 -38.79
N GLU A 471 -2.95 7.69 -37.69
CA GLU A 471 -2.72 9.12 -37.42
C GLU A 471 -1.69 9.73 -38.37
N LYS A 472 -1.87 11.02 -38.66
CA LYS A 472 -0.95 11.80 -39.48
C LYS A 472 0.12 12.45 -38.58
N ALA A 473 1.37 12.00 -38.73
CA ALA A 473 2.52 12.61 -38.10
C ALA A 473 2.97 13.84 -38.88
N VAL A 474 3.11 14.96 -38.19
CA VAL A 474 3.56 16.25 -38.70
C VAL A 474 4.70 16.76 -37.83
N ILE A 475 5.90 16.83 -38.40
CA ILE A 475 7.12 17.25 -37.72
C ILE A 475 7.80 18.35 -38.54
N THR A 476 8.06 19.50 -37.93
CA THR A 476 8.76 20.60 -38.60
C THR A 476 10.21 20.67 -38.16
N LEU A 477 11.13 20.52 -39.12
CA LEU A 477 12.58 20.62 -38.91
C LEU A 477 13.10 21.89 -39.59
N GLY A 478 13.62 22.83 -38.80
CA GLY A 478 14.04 24.14 -39.31
C GLY A 478 12.85 24.91 -39.91
N SER A 479 12.77 25.00 -41.24
CA SER A 479 11.65 25.60 -41.99
C SER A 479 10.92 24.59 -42.89
N LYS A 480 11.26 23.31 -42.80
CA LYS A 480 10.73 22.24 -43.65
C LYS A 480 9.78 21.35 -42.87
N LEU A 481 8.60 21.13 -43.44
CA LEU A 481 7.56 20.26 -42.90
C LEU A 481 7.78 18.82 -43.36
N PHE A 482 7.73 17.86 -42.45
CA PHE A 482 7.64 16.43 -42.71
C PHE A 482 6.22 15.97 -42.37
N THR A 483 5.61 15.18 -43.26
CA THR A 483 4.24 14.67 -43.10
C THR A 483 4.16 13.24 -43.60
N GLU A 484 3.77 12.32 -42.74
CA GLU A 484 3.57 10.90 -43.08
C GLU A 484 2.45 10.30 -42.21
N GLN A 485 1.88 9.18 -42.63
CA GLN A 485 0.93 8.43 -41.81
C GLN A 485 1.65 7.41 -40.95
N ILE A 486 1.30 7.31 -39.66
CA ILE A 486 1.83 6.27 -38.78
C ILE A 486 1.20 4.94 -39.17
N THR A 487 2.03 3.93 -39.40
CA THR A 487 1.59 2.57 -39.72
C THR A 487 1.83 1.63 -38.53
N SER A 488 1.44 0.36 -38.67
CA SER A 488 1.82 -0.68 -37.71
C SER A 488 3.26 -1.15 -37.89
N GLN A 489 3.92 -0.78 -38.98
CA GLN A 489 5.33 -1.05 -39.25
C GLN A 489 6.19 0.14 -38.79
N ASP A 490 7.48 -0.10 -38.63
CA ASP A 490 8.43 0.98 -38.33
C ASP A 490 9.09 1.45 -39.63
N ASP A 491 9.07 2.75 -39.85
CA ASP A 491 9.54 3.37 -41.09
C ASP A 491 10.59 4.44 -40.79
N LEU A 492 11.74 4.38 -41.49
CA LEU A 492 12.86 5.30 -41.30
C LEU A 492 12.98 6.28 -42.47
N TYR A 493 12.75 7.54 -42.21
CA TYR A 493 12.82 8.62 -43.19
C TYR A 493 14.08 9.45 -43.03
N VAL A 494 14.60 9.98 -44.14
CA VAL A 494 15.64 11.01 -44.14
C VAL A 494 15.01 12.30 -44.62
N TRP A 495 14.93 13.30 -43.74
CA TRP A 495 14.29 14.58 -44.05
C TRP A 495 15.08 15.75 -43.47
N ASN A 496 15.35 16.74 -44.31
CA ASN A 496 16.08 17.97 -43.95
C ASN A 496 17.35 17.72 -43.10
N GLY A 497 18.15 16.71 -43.49
CA GLY A 497 19.38 16.36 -42.79
C GLY A 497 19.21 15.58 -41.47
N CYS A 498 17.99 15.22 -41.10
CA CYS A 498 17.67 14.41 -39.93
C CYS A 498 17.11 13.04 -40.35
N TYR A 499 17.20 12.08 -39.45
CA TYR A 499 16.48 10.81 -39.52
C TYR A 499 15.22 10.88 -38.65
N ILE A 500 14.10 10.37 -39.15
CA ILE A 500 12.84 10.25 -38.42
C ILE A 500 12.41 8.79 -38.49
N LEU A 501 12.40 8.10 -37.36
CA LEU A 501 11.86 6.76 -37.20
C LEU A 501 10.43 6.87 -36.66
N LEU A 502 9.44 6.58 -37.51
CA LEU A 502 8.04 6.52 -37.11
C LEU A 502 7.68 5.11 -36.65
N THR A 503 6.88 5.01 -35.59
CA THR A 503 6.41 3.73 -35.03
C THR A 503 5.08 3.88 -34.29
N SER A 504 4.47 2.77 -33.89
CA SER A 504 3.28 2.78 -33.03
C SER A 504 3.64 3.04 -31.56
N GLU A 505 2.69 3.54 -30.77
CA GLU A 505 2.85 3.73 -29.32
C GLU A 505 3.30 2.45 -28.60
N ASP A 506 2.70 1.31 -28.95
CA ASP A 506 2.96 0.01 -28.34
C ASP A 506 4.40 -0.47 -28.58
N ARG A 507 4.90 -0.32 -29.81
CA ARG A 507 6.29 -0.66 -30.17
C ARG A 507 7.30 0.34 -29.61
N ALA A 508 6.96 1.63 -29.56
CA ALA A 508 7.78 2.63 -28.89
C ALA A 508 7.95 2.32 -27.40
N ALA A 509 6.88 1.91 -26.72
CA ALA A 509 6.93 1.58 -25.30
C ALA A 509 7.84 0.37 -25.02
N ARG A 510 7.98 -0.56 -25.96
CA ARG A 510 8.92 -1.70 -25.91
C ARG A 510 10.26 -1.44 -26.62
N GLY A 511 10.48 -0.20 -27.04
CA GLY A 511 11.72 0.22 -27.70
C GLY A 511 12.87 0.43 -26.72
N LEU A 512 14.10 0.37 -27.25
CA LEU A 512 15.33 0.59 -26.51
C LEU A 512 16.27 1.46 -27.34
N THR A 513 16.66 2.61 -26.79
CA THR A 513 17.77 3.44 -27.31
C THR A 513 19.01 3.19 -26.46
N PHE A 514 20.15 2.90 -27.09
CA PHE A 514 21.39 2.54 -26.39
C PHE A 514 22.65 2.82 -27.22
N ASP A 515 23.81 2.87 -26.57
CA ASP A 515 25.10 3.09 -27.24
C ASP A 515 25.85 1.78 -27.53
N THR A 516 26.43 1.72 -28.72
CA THR A 516 27.32 0.65 -29.19
C THR A 516 28.77 1.14 -29.27
N ARG A 517 29.71 0.28 -29.70
CA ARG A 517 31.11 0.70 -29.89
C ARG A 517 31.28 1.75 -30.99
N LYS A 518 30.43 1.73 -32.01
CA LYS A 518 30.56 2.55 -33.22
C LYS A 518 29.57 3.72 -33.29
N GLY A 519 28.75 3.92 -32.26
CA GLY A 519 27.73 4.97 -32.20
C GLY A 519 26.45 4.47 -31.56
N SER A 520 25.35 5.21 -31.72
CA SER A 520 24.08 4.88 -31.07
C SER A 520 23.27 3.87 -31.87
N ALA A 521 22.33 3.22 -31.19
CA ALA A 521 21.39 2.26 -31.75
C ALA A 521 20.00 2.45 -31.14
N VAL A 522 18.98 2.16 -31.95
CA VAL A 522 17.57 2.11 -31.58
C VAL A 522 17.03 0.76 -32.01
N LEU A 523 16.48 0.01 -31.06
CA LEU A 523 15.77 -1.24 -31.28
C LEU A 523 14.30 -1.05 -30.91
N LEU A 524 13.41 -1.12 -31.89
CA LEU A 524 11.96 -1.22 -31.67
C LEU A 524 11.57 -2.70 -31.72
N SER A 525 10.62 -3.11 -30.87
CA SER A 525 10.29 -4.52 -30.74
C SER A 525 8.86 -4.77 -30.26
N ASP A 526 8.34 -5.96 -30.56
CA ASP A 526 7.15 -6.51 -29.90
C ASP A 526 7.50 -7.21 -28.58
N SER A 527 8.80 -7.34 -28.26
CA SER A 527 9.29 -8.13 -27.12
C SER A 527 8.77 -7.61 -25.79
N TYR A 528 8.48 -8.55 -24.88
CA TYR A 528 7.97 -8.24 -23.56
C TYR A 528 8.91 -7.33 -22.76
N PHE A 529 10.21 -7.55 -22.87
CA PHE A 529 11.21 -6.72 -22.21
C PHE A 529 12.52 -6.70 -23.00
N ALA A 530 13.19 -5.55 -23.03
CA ALA A 530 14.51 -5.41 -23.62
C ALA A 530 15.40 -4.50 -22.76
N THR A 531 16.64 -4.93 -22.52
CA THR A 531 17.64 -4.11 -21.82
C THR A 531 19.06 -4.44 -22.29
N THR A 532 20.01 -3.52 -22.10
CA THR A 532 21.41 -3.78 -22.45
C THR A 532 22.13 -4.54 -21.35
N LYS A 533 23.07 -5.43 -21.72
CA LYS A 533 23.97 -6.06 -20.76
C LYS A 533 25.16 -5.14 -20.48
N ALA A 534 25.39 -4.80 -19.21
CA ALA A 534 26.55 -4.01 -18.79
C ALA A 534 27.87 -4.78 -18.99
N GLU A 535 28.54 -4.54 -20.12
CA GLU A 535 29.98 -4.83 -20.29
C GLU A 535 30.66 -3.51 -20.68
N LYS A 536 31.38 -2.91 -19.71
CA LYS A 536 32.27 -1.73 -19.90
C LYS A 536 31.79 -0.73 -20.96
N GLY A 537 30.53 -0.32 -20.87
CA GLY A 537 29.98 0.87 -21.54
C GLY A 537 29.84 0.86 -23.06
N LYS A 538 29.93 -0.29 -23.76
CA LYS A 538 29.68 -0.32 -25.23
C LYS A 538 28.87 -1.57 -25.62
N GLY A 539 27.56 -1.39 -25.83
CA GLY A 539 26.58 -2.45 -26.03
C GLY A 539 26.82 -3.27 -27.30
N LYS A 540 27.29 -4.51 -27.13
CA LYS A 540 27.22 -5.57 -28.16
C LYS A 540 26.04 -6.52 -27.92
N PHE A 541 25.47 -6.50 -26.72
CA PHE A 541 24.50 -7.49 -26.25
C PHE A 541 23.25 -6.81 -25.67
N VAL A 542 22.10 -7.26 -26.13
CA VAL A 542 20.78 -6.91 -25.61
C VAL A 542 20.16 -8.17 -25.02
N ARG A 543 19.72 -8.09 -23.77
CA ARG A 543 18.87 -9.11 -23.15
C ARG A 543 17.44 -8.85 -23.57
N LEU A 544 16.77 -9.89 -24.01
CA LEU A 544 15.36 -9.85 -24.38
C LEU A 544 14.58 -10.83 -23.50
N GLU A 545 13.36 -10.48 -23.18
CA GLU A 545 12.34 -11.41 -22.73
C GLU A 545 11.20 -11.37 -23.73
N THR A 546 10.79 -12.53 -24.21
CA THR A 546 9.74 -12.67 -25.21
C THR A 546 8.64 -13.60 -24.71
N ARG A 547 7.42 -13.36 -25.19
CA ARG A 547 6.30 -14.27 -24.97
C ARG A 547 6.24 -15.31 -26.07
N PRO A 548 5.59 -16.46 -25.83
CA PRO A 548 5.23 -17.38 -26.89
C PRO A 548 4.60 -16.68 -28.10
N GLY A 549 5.08 -17.00 -29.30
CA GLY A 549 4.64 -16.36 -30.55
C GLY A 549 5.76 -15.61 -31.27
N LYS A 550 5.36 -14.78 -32.24
CA LYS A 550 6.28 -14.05 -33.11
C LYS A 550 6.51 -12.63 -32.60
N ASP A 551 7.77 -12.29 -32.37
CA ASP A 551 8.22 -10.94 -32.06
C ASP A 551 8.92 -10.33 -33.28
N ASN A 552 8.51 -9.13 -33.71
CA ASN A 552 9.14 -8.40 -34.80
C ASN A 552 10.02 -7.27 -34.24
N PHE A 553 11.19 -7.10 -34.85
CA PHE A 553 12.21 -6.14 -34.42
C PHE A 553 12.62 -5.24 -35.58
N SER A 554 12.79 -3.96 -35.28
CA SER A 554 13.39 -2.97 -36.19
C SER A 554 14.59 -2.34 -35.51
N LEU A 555 15.73 -2.34 -36.20
CA LEU A 555 17.01 -1.90 -35.68
C LEU A 555 17.61 -0.82 -36.59
N VAL A 556 17.93 0.31 -35.97
CA VAL A 556 18.80 1.34 -36.54
C VAL A 556 20.06 1.38 -35.72
N ALA A 557 21.23 1.16 -36.32
CA ALA A 557 22.49 1.11 -35.58
C ALA A 557 23.68 1.60 -36.40
N ASP A 558 24.53 2.41 -35.77
CA ASP A 558 25.77 2.87 -36.37
C ASP A 558 26.76 1.73 -36.65
N GLY A 559 27.63 1.94 -37.64
CA GLY A 559 28.81 1.09 -37.83
C GLY A 559 28.62 -0.19 -38.64
N GLY A 560 27.46 -0.36 -39.28
CA GLY A 560 27.19 -1.38 -40.30
C GLY A 560 27.07 -2.79 -39.74
N ILE A 561 25.86 -3.18 -39.31
CA ILE A 561 25.60 -4.54 -38.82
C ILE A 561 25.82 -5.57 -39.93
N LYS A 562 26.72 -6.52 -39.68
CA LYS A 562 27.04 -7.64 -40.57
C LYS A 562 26.31 -8.91 -40.19
N ARG A 563 26.16 -9.17 -38.87
CA ARG A 563 25.45 -10.34 -38.33
C ARG A 563 24.63 -9.96 -37.10
N ILE A 564 23.46 -10.58 -37.00
CA ILE A 564 22.64 -10.60 -35.79
C ILE A 564 22.66 -12.04 -35.28
N LEU A 565 22.98 -12.23 -34.00
CA LEU A 565 22.99 -13.53 -33.36
C LEU A 565 21.98 -13.53 -32.22
N LEU A 566 21.01 -14.44 -32.23
CA LEU A 566 20.10 -14.68 -31.11
C LEU A 566 20.51 -15.99 -30.43
N ASP A 567 20.85 -15.91 -29.14
CA ASP A 567 21.38 -17.04 -28.36
C ASP A 567 22.57 -17.73 -29.04
N GLY A 568 23.40 -16.92 -29.71
CA GLY A 568 24.57 -17.38 -30.46
C GLY A 568 24.29 -17.91 -31.87
N LYS A 569 23.03 -18.02 -32.30
CA LYS A 569 22.63 -18.50 -33.63
C LYS A 569 22.42 -17.34 -34.61
N PRO A 570 22.94 -17.41 -35.85
CA PRO A 570 22.64 -16.43 -36.90
C PRO A 570 21.13 -16.25 -37.13
N THR A 571 20.69 -15.00 -37.11
CA THR A 571 19.31 -14.60 -37.41
C THR A 571 19.28 -13.86 -38.74
N SER A 572 18.46 -14.35 -39.67
CA SER A 572 18.22 -13.66 -40.94
C SER A 572 17.53 -12.33 -40.70
N PHE A 573 17.97 -11.31 -41.43
CA PHE A 573 17.37 -9.98 -41.39
C PHE A 573 17.26 -9.40 -42.80
N THR A 574 16.27 -8.56 -43.00
CA THR A 574 16.19 -7.69 -44.18
C THR A 574 16.82 -6.34 -43.84
N LYS A 575 17.41 -5.71 -44.83
CA LYS A 575 18.01 -4.38 -44.69
C LYS A 575 17.58 -3.52 -45.85
N ASN A 576 16.84 -2.45 -45.56
CA ASN A 576 16.47 -1.48 -46.58
C ASN A 576 17.73 -0.74 -47.05
N ARG A 577 17.95 -0.72 -48.37
CA ARG A 577 19.17 -0.17 -48.99
C ARG A 577 19.25 1.36 -48.89
N LEU A 578 18.10 2.04 -48.82
CA LEU A 578 18.03 3.51 -48.82
C LEU A 578 18.39 4.10 -47.46
N ASP A 579 17.80 3.56 -46.39
CA ASP A 579 17.87 4.12 -45.04
C ASP A 579 18.73 3.27 -44.08
N ASN A 580 19.06 2.02 -44.46
CA ASN A 580 19.72 1.00 -43.65
C ASN A 580 18.92 0.54 -42.42
N LEU A 581 17.59 0.70 -42.43
CA LEU A 581 16.71 0.08 -41.45
C LEU A 581 16.82 -1.44 -41.57
N ILE A 582 17.08 -2.11 -40.45
CA ILE A 582 17.20 -3.56 -40.37
C ILE A 582 15.94 -4.12 -39.71
N GLN A 583 15.31 -5.10 -40.34
CA GLN A 583 14.14 -5.77 -39.78
C GLN A 583 14.40 -7.27 -39.67
N PHE A 584 13.99 -7.84 -38.55
CA PHE A 584 14.06 -9.28 -38.31
C PHE A 584 12.94 -9.71 -37.39
N SER A 585 12.71 -11.01 -37.31
CA SER A 585 11.73 -11.57 -36.38
C SER A 585 12.26 -12.84 -35.76
N PHE A 586 11.71 -13.16 -34.60
CA PHE A 586 11.97 -14.39 -33.88
C PHE A 586 10.64 -14.98 -33.46
N ASN A 587 10.57 -16.31 -33.45
CA ASN A 587 9.40 -17.02 -32.97
C ASN A 587 9.76 -17.78 -31.69
N THR A 588 9.26 -17.27 -30.57
CA THR A 588 9.31 -17.96 -29.29
C THR A 588 8.39 -19.17 -29.36
N PRO A 589 8.88 -20.39 -29.05
CA PRO A 589 8.03 -21.57 -29.05
C PRO A 589 6.88 -21.44 -28.05
N VAL A 590 5.77 -22.14 -28.32
CA VAL A 590 4.66 -22.24 -27.37
C VAL A 590 5.18 -22.78 -26.04
N PHE A 591 4.90 -22.06 -24.96
CA PHE A 591 5.17 -22.58 -23.62
C PHE A 591 4.16 -23.68 -23.33
N GLN A 592 4.64 -24.90 -23.10
CA GLN A 592 3.79 -25.98 -22.63
C GLN A 592 3.62 -25.83 -21.13
N THR A 593 2.48 -25.25 -20.72
CA THR A 593 2.14 -25.09 -19.30
C THR A 593 2.12 -26.47 -18.63
N PRO A 594 3.06 -26.74 -17.72
CA PRO A 594 3.12 -28.04 -17.05
C PRO A 594 1.92 -28.19 -16.11
N GLN A 595 1.33 -29.37 -16.09
CA GLN A 595 0.41 -29.76 -15.03
C GLN A 595 1.24 -30.08 -13.78
N VAL A 596 1.07 -29.30 -12.71
CA VAL A 596 1.69 -29.60 -11.41
C VAL A 596 0.71 -30.44 -10.62
N GLU A 597 0.98 -31.74 -10.57
CA GLU A 597 0.22 -32.65 -9.73
C GLU A 597 0.59 -32.44 -8.26
N LEU A 598 -0.43 -32.20 -7.44
CA LEU A 598 -0.30 -32.29 -6.00
C LEU A 598 -0.30 -33.76 -5.61
N GLY A 599 0.59 -34.12 -4.70
CA GLY A 599 0.52 -35.38 -3.99
C GLY A 599 -0.77 -35.47 -3.16
N GLN A 600 -0.97 -36.64 -2.58
CA GLN A 600 -2.10 -36.87 -1.68
C GLN A 600 -2.16 -35.79 -0.59
N ILE A 601 -3.32 -35.16 -0.43
CA ILE A 601 -3.54 -34.20 0.65
C ILE A 601 -3.73 -35.00 1.93
N LEU A 602 -2.87 -34.76 2.90
CA LEU A 602 -2.90 -35.38 4.22
C LEU A 602 -3.43 -34.37 5.24
N TYR A 603 -4.08 -34.83 6.30
CA TYR A 603 -4.58 -33.96 7.36
C TYR A 603 -4.48 -34.54 8.77
N LYS A 604 -4.43 -33.62 9.74
CA LYS A 604 -4.56 -33.84 11.19
C LYS A 604 -5.23 -32.65 11.87
N THR A 605 -5.82 -32.89 13.03
CA THR A 605 -6.24 -31.81 13.93
C THR A 605 -5.06 -31.40 14.81
N ASP A 606 -4.99 -30.13 15.22
CA ASP A 606 -3.92 -29.66 16.10
C ASP A 606 -3.89 -30.40 17.45
N ALA A 607 -5.03 -30.94 17.89
CA ALA A 607 -5.14 -31.71 19.13
C ALA A 607 -4.39 -33.06 19.07
N GLU A 608 -4.11 -33.58 17.88
CA GLU A 608 -3.39 -34.86 17.68
C GLU A 608 -1.86 -34.71 17.80
N ALA A 609 -1.34 -33.49 17.89
CA ALA A 609 0.08 -33.27 18.12
C ALA A 609 0.49 -33.74 19.52
N GLN A 610 1.64 -34.42 19.61
CA GLN A 610 2.18 -34.83 20.91
C GLN A 610 2.41 -33.59 21.77
N LYS A 611 1.88 -33.62 23.00
CA LYS A 611 2.02 -32.52 23.95
C LYS A 611 3.49 -32.31 24.26
N ASN A 612 4.02 -31.16 23.86
CA ASN A 612 5.35 -30.72 24.27
C ASN A 612 5.22 -29.91 25.57
N SER A 613 6.15 -30.13 26.51
CA SER A 613 5.98 -29.83 27.94
C SER A 613 6.28 -28.38 28.35
N TYR A 614 6.51 -27.45 27.43
CA TYR A 614 7.03 -26.12 27.78
C TYR A 614 5.97 -25.00 27.73
N PHE A 615 4.91 -25.12 28.52
CA PHE A 615 3.99 -24.00 28.73
C PHE A 615 4.45 -23.12 29.90
N LYS A 616 4.35 -21.79 29.74
CA LYS A 616 4.68 -20.83 30.80
C LYS A 616 3.47 -20.59 31.68
N GLN A 617 3.65 -20.49 33.00
CA GLN A 617 2.57 -20.09 33.91
C GLN A 617 2.12 -18.66 33.60
N VAL A 618 0.81 -18.43 33.66
CA VAL A 618 0.18 -17.11 33.53
C VAL A 618 -0.33 -16.71 34.90
N SER A 619 0.32 -15.73 35.51
CA SER A 619 -0.10 -15.16 36.79
C SER A 619 -1.07 -14.01 36.55
N LEU A 620 -2.18 -13.98 37.29
CA LEU A 620 -3.10 -12.85 37.31
C LEU A 620 -2.38 -11.60 37.83
N GLY A 621 -2.71 -10.44 37.28
CA GLY A 621 -2.31 -9.14 37.81
C GLY A 621 -3.04 -8.80 39.11
N ASP A 622 -2.59 -7.74 39.77
CA ASP A 622 -3.19 -7.23 41.01
C ASP A 622 -4.64 -6.74 40.80
N ASP A 623 -5.00 -6.41 39.56
CA ASP A 623 -6.36 -6.06 39.12
C ASP A 623 -7.27 -7.29 38.91
N GLY A 624 -6.73 -8.50 39.09
CA GLY A 624 -7.44 -9.76 38.86
C GLY A 624 -7.63 -10.12 37.39
N MET A 625 -6.93 -9.46 36.46
CA MET A 625 -6.97 -9.76 35.02
C MET A 625 -5.75 -10.59 34.59
N TYR A 626 -5.89 -11.36 33.51
CA TYR A 626 -4.74 -12.01 32.88
C TYR A 626 -3.88 -10.97 32.13
N PRO A 627 -2.55 -11.06 32.17
CA PRO A 627 -1.68 -10.16 31.43
C PRO A 627 -1.87 -10.31 29.92
N SER A 628 -1.75 -9.21 29.18
CA SER A 628 -1.74 -9.26 27.71
C SER A 628 -0.55 -10.05 27.18
N LEU A 629 -0.65 -10.55 25.94
CA LEU A 629 0.44 -11.24 25.25
C LEU A 629 1.74 -10.42 25.27
N ASP A 630 1.65 -9.12 25.02
CA ASP A 630 2.79 -8.20 25.04
C ASP A 630 3.43 -8.10 26.43
N SER A 631 2.61 -8.06 27.49
CA SER A 631 3.08 -8.00 28.88
C SER A 631 3.78 -9.28 29.30
N MET A 632 3.40 -10.42 28.71
CA MET A 632 4.07 -11.71 28.87
C MET A 632 5.34 -11.86 27.99
N GLY A 633 5.69 -10.83 27.22
CA GLY A 633 6.82 -10.84 26.29
C GLY A 633 6.59 -11.67 25.03
N ASN A 634 5.34 -12.04 24.71
CA ASN A 634 5.02 -12.62 23.41
C ASN A 634 4.82 -11.49 22.39
N HIS A 635 5.82 -11.30 21.55
CA HIS A 635 5.80 -10.31 20.47
C HIS A 635 5.63 -10.97 19.09
N HIS A 636 5.12 -12.20 19.03
CA HIS A 636 4.88 -12.94 17.79
C HIS A 636 3.41 -12.87 17.35
N ASP A 637 3.19 -12.90 16.04
CA ASP A 637 1.86 -13.04 15.44
C ASP A 637 1.49 -14.48 15.17
N GLY A 638 0.19 -14.67 14.92
CA GLY A 638 -0.41 -15.95 14.70
C GLY A 638 -0.89 -16.56 16.01
N TYR A 639 -0.90 -17.89 16.03
CA TYR A 639 -1.62 -18.63 17.05
C TYR A 639 -0.88 -18.76 18.37
N SER A 640 -1.68 -18.77 19.43
CA SER A 640 -1.30 -18.92 20.82
C SER A 640 -2.26 -19.90 21.49
N ILE A 641 -1.75 -20.68 22.45
CA ILE A 641 -2.55 -21.63 23.22
C ILE A 641 -2.49 -21.29 24.70
N TYR A 642 -3.65 -21.15 25.34
CA TYR A 642 -3.81 -21.14 26.79
C TYR A 642 -4.41 -22.47 27.24
N GLN A 643 -3.95 -23.03 28.35
CA GLN A 643 -4.48 -24.27 28.94
C GLN A 643 -4.52 -24.20 30.45
N GLY A 644 -5.55 -24.75 31.07
CA GLY A 644 -5.67 -24.80 32.52
C GLY A 644 -6.67 -25.86 32.99
N LYS A 645 -6.81 -25.98 34.31
CA LYS A 645 -7.87 -26.76 34.95
C LYS A 645 -8.55 -25.88 36.00
N PHE A 646 -9.84 -26.08 36.18
CA PHE A 646 -10.64 -25.35 37.16
C PHE A 646 -11.71 -26.27 37.75
N LYS A 647 -12.29 -25.85 38.87
CA LYS A 647 -13.33 -26.59 39.58
C LYS A 647 -14.56 -25.71 39.78
N LEU A 648 -15.73 -26.25 39.50
CA LEU A 648 -17.03 -25.62 39.72
C LEU A 648 -17.74 -26.27 40.91
N SER A 649 -18.33 -25.45 41.77
CA SER A 649 -19.14 -25.88 42.92
C SER A 649 -20.63 -26.07 42.61
N GLY A 650 -21.06 -25.67 41.41
CA GLY A 650 -22.45 -25.64 40.98
C GLY A 650 -22.55 -25.60 39.46
N GLU A 651 -23.76 -25.38 38.95
CA GLU A 651 -24.01 -25.21 37.52
C GLU A 651 -23.77 -23.74 37.13
N TYR A 652 -22.95 -23.53 36.11
CA TYR A 652 -22.58 -22.19 35.64
C TYR A 652 -22.46 -22.14 34.11
N ILE A 653 -22.62 -20.95 33.55
CA ILE A 653 -22.11 -20.59 32.22
C ILE A 653 -20.77 -19.88 32.38
N MET A 654 -19.91 -20.03 31.38
CA MET A 654 -18.60 -19.42 31.32
C MET A 654 -18.67 -18.14 30.49
N LYS A 655 -18.02 -17.08 30.94
CA LYS A 655 -17.80 -15.84 30.20
C LYS A 655 -16.30 -15.61 30.01
N PHE A 656 -15.91 -15.26 28.80
CA PHE A 656 -14.56 -14.93 28.40
C PHE A 656 -14.54 -13.49 27.93
N SER A 657 -13.51 -12.73 28.32
CA SER A 657 -13.22 -11.41 27.76
C SER A 657 -11.79 -11.42 27.24
N TYR A 658 -11.58 -10.70 26.13
CA TYR A 658 -10.31 -10.56 25.44
C TYR A 658 -9.88 -9.11 25.42
N TYR A 659 -8.60 -8.86 25.13
CA TYR A 659 -8.10 -7.50 24.97
C TYR A 659 -8.48 -6.89 23.62
N ASP A 660 -8.73 -7.73 22.61
CA ASP A 660 -9.08 -7.31 21.26
C ASP A 660 -9.96 -8.36 20.56
N ASP A 661 -10.64 -7.98 19.48
CA ASP A 661 -11.58 -8.80 18.70
C ASP A 661 -10.92 -9.81 17.73
N ASP A 662 -9.76 -10.30 18.14
CA ASP A 662 -9.02 -11.35 17.46
C ASP A 662 -9.74 -12.69 17.48
N TRP A 663 -9.43 -13.52 16.47
CA TRP A 663 -10.05 -14.83 16.39
C TRP A 663 -9.61 -15.72 17.54
N HIS A 664 -10.57 -16.45 18.11
CA HIS A 664 -10.30 -17.43 19.15
C HIS A 664 -11.27 -18.61 19.09
N SER A 665 -10.92 -19.69 19.80
CA SER A 665 -11.78 -20.85 20.00
C SER A 665 -11.51 -21.52 21.35
N VAL A 666 -12.58 -21.84 22.08
CA VAL A 666 -12.52 -22.43 23.42
C VAL A 666 -12.94 -23.90 23.43
N PHE A 667 -12.23 -24.70 24.21
CA PHE A 667 -12.47 -26.12 24.43
C PHE A 667 -12.58 -26.40 25.94
N ILE A 668 -13.62 -27.14 26.33
CA ILE A 668 -13.81 -27.66 27.68
C ILE A 668 -13.80 -29.19 27.62
N ASP A 669 -12.98 -29.82 28.45
CA ASP A 669 -12.84 -31.28 28.52
C ASP A 669 -12.55 -31.95 27.17
N GLY A 670 -11.73 -31.26 26.37
CA GLY A 670 -11.34 -31.68 25.03
C GLY A 670 -12.42 -31.52 23.98
N LYS A 671 -13.61 -31.02 24.34
CA LYS A 671 -14.71 -30.74 23.41
C LYS A 671 -14.73 -29.25 23.06
N PRO A 672 -14.82 -28.92 21.76
CA PRO A 672 -15.00 -27.53 21.37
C PRO A 672 -16.35 -26.98 21.81
N LEU A 673 -16.42 -25.68 22.06
CA LEU A 673 -17.65 -24.93 22.29
C LEU A 673 -17.88 -23.95 21.15
N PRO A 674 -18.82 -24.23 20.21
CA PRO A 674 -19.09 -23.37 19.06
C PRO A 674 -19.38 -21.92 19.44
N SER A 675 -20.22 -21.69 20.46
CA SER A 675 -20.59 -20.37 20.98
C SER A 675 -19.43 -19.52 21.53
N LEU A 676 -18.26 -20.13 21.71
CA LEU A 676 -17.02 -19.49 22.15
C LEU A 676 -15.93 -19.55 21.06
N THR A 677 -16.34 -19.50 19.79
CA THR A 677 -15.46 -19.48 18.62
C THR A 677 -15.84 -18.31 17.71
N GLY A 678 -14.88 -17.44 17.44
CA GLY A 678 -15.11 -16.26 16.59
C GLY A 678 -14.20 -15.09 16.93
N ASN A 679 -14.64 -13.90 16.55
CA ASN A 679 -13.93 -12.62 16.69
C ASN A 679 -14.83 -11.64 17.47
N THR A 680 -14.60 -11.53 18.78
CA THR A 680 -15.36 -10.70 19.72
C THR A 680 -14.47 -10.27 20.89
N PHE A 681 -14.85 -9.18 21.57
CA PHE A 681 -14.21 -8.75 22.81
C PHE A 681 -14.66 -9.57 24.03
N GLU A 682 -15.88 -10.11 23.99
CA GLU A 682 -16.45 -10.98 25.01
C GLU A 682 -17.28 -12.07 24.35
N ASP A 683 -17.27 -13.27 24.96
CA ASP A 683 -18.01 -14.45 24.53
C ASP A 683 -18.52 -15.21 25.77
N TRP A 684 -19.62 -15.96 25.66
CA TRP A 684 -20.13 -16.82 26.73
C TRP A 684 -20.63 -18.17 26.22
N SER A 685 -20.56 -19.18 27.10
CA SER A 685 -21.01 -20.52 26.75
C SER A 685 -22.54 -20.61 26.75
N GLU A 686 -23.13 -21.10 25.66
CA GLU A 686 -24.55 -21.49 25.63
C GLU A 686 -24.82 -22.82 26.35
N VAL A 687 -23.76 -23.61 26.59
CA VAL A 687 -23.82 -24.88 27.34
C VAL A 687 -23.52 -24.61 28.80
N HIS A 688 -24.37 -25.11 29.69
CA HIS A 688 -24.12 -25.05 31.13
C HIS A 688 -23.07 -26.09 31.53
N LEU A 689 -22.07 -25.67 32.29
CA LEU A 689 -21.10 -26.55 32.91
C LEU A 689 -21.57 -26.92 34.32
N LEU A 690 -21.63 -28.22 34.57
CA LEU A 690 -22.06 -28.77 35.85
C LEU A 690 -20.95 -28.66 36.91
N SER A 691 -21.30 -28.90 38.18
CA SER A 691 -20.31 -28.99 39.25
C SER A 691 -19.30 -30.10 38.95
N GLY A 692 -18.00 -29.81 39.06
CA GLY A 692 -16.98 -30.77 38.67
C GLY A 692 -15.61 -30.13 38.45
N THR A 693 -14.63 -30.97 38.09
CA THR A 693 -13.31 -30.50 37.63
C THR A 693 -13.28 -30.54 36.12
N HIS A 694 -12.94 -29.42 35.50
CA HIS A 694 -12.90 -29.25 34.06
C HIS A 694 -11.50 -28.86 33.59
N SER A 695 -11.16 -29.25 32.38
CA SER A 695 -10.00 -28.78 31.64
C SER A 695 -10.40 -27.72 30.62
N LEU A 696 -9.59 -26.68 30.50
CA LEU A 696 -9.78 -25.56 29.59
C LEU A 696 -8.62 -25.51 28.60
N LYS A 697 -8.94 -25.30 27.33
CA LYS A 697 -7.97 -24.88 26.30
C LYS A 697 -8.58 -23.74 25.50
N ILE A 698 -7.80 -22.69 25.25
CA ILE A 698 -8.16 -21.57 24.38
C ILE A 698 -7.10 -21.49 23.30
N ILE A 699 -7.53 -21.46 22.04
CA ILE A 699 -6.67 -21.08 20.93
C ILE A 699 -7.00 -19.63 20.58
N TYR A 700 -5.99 -18.79 20.45
CA TYR A 700 -6.12 -17.36 20.13
C TYR A 700 -5.19 -17.02 18.98
N GLU A 701 -5.67 -16.35 17.93
CA GLU A 701 -4.84 -15.84 16.84
C GLU A 701 -4.61 -14.35 17.01
N ASN A 702 -3.36 -13.94 17.27
CA ASN A 702 -2.99 -12.54 17.14
C ASN A 702 -2.94 -12.18 15.65
N GLU A 703 -3.94 -11.42 15.18
CA GLU A 703 -4.08 -11.07 13.77
C GLU A 703 -3.21 -9.87 13.33
N GLY A 704 -2.29 -9.41 14.18
CA GLY A 704 -1.42 -8.26 13.95
C GLY A 704 -2.09 -6.95 14.34
N ARG A 705 -1.50 -5.81 14.01
CA ARG A 705 -2.05 -4.48 14.37
C ARG A 705 -2.28 -3.60 13.16
N PRO A 706 -3.20 -2.62 13.24
CA PRO A 706 -3.37 -1.66 12.17
C PRO A 706 -2.12 -0.81 12.01
N ASN A 707 -1.98 -0.23 10.82
CA ASN A 707 -0.87 0.63 10.46
C ASN A 707 -1.03 2.07 10.97
N SER A 708 -1.95 2.38 11.90
CA SER A 708 -2.30 3.76 12.32
C SER A 708 -1.27 4.44 13.25
N GLY A 709 -0.27 3.70 13.72
CA GLY A 709 0.81 4.24 14.56
C GLY A 709 0.46 4.35 16.05
N PHE A 710 -0.68 3.82 16.49
CA PHE A 710 -1.04 3.69 17.89
C PHE A 710 -0.82 2.24 18.35
N MET A 711 0.26 1.99 19.09
CA MET A 711 0.73 0.67 19.52
C MET A 711 -0.07 0.05 20.68
N GLU A 712 -1.25 0.60 21.01
CA GLU A 712 -1.93 0.34 22.30
C GLU A 712 -2.93 -0.82 22.26
N GLU A 713 -3.13 -1.47 21.11
CA GLU A 713 -3.94 -2.68 21.04
C GLU A 713 -3.25 -3.85 21.76
N LYS A 714 -3.62 -4.04 23.02
CA LYS A 714 -3.24 -5.23 23.80
C LYS A 714 -3.88 -6.46 23.17
N LYS A 715 -3.19 -7.59 23.19
CA LYS A 715 -3.68 -8.86 22.62
C LYS A 715 -3.79 -9.94 23.70
N GLY A 716 -4.65 -10.93 23.48
CA GLY A 716 -4.81 -12.11 24.32
C GLY A 716 -6.07 -12.15 25.18
N VAL A 717 -6.12 -13.14 26.07
CA VAL A 717 -7.23 -13.35 27.02
C VAL A 717 -7.10 -12.34 28.17
N LYS A 718 -8.20 -11.68 28.51
CA LYS A 718 -8.27 -10.64 29.56
C LYS A 718 -8.87 -11.19 30.86
N SER A 719 -10.00 -11.89 30.78
CA SER A 719 -10.66 -12.46 31.95
C SER A 719 -11.49 -13.70 31.61
N ILE A 720 -11.68 -14.57 32.61
CA ILE A 720 -12.56 -15.73 32.54
C ILE A 720 -13.38 -15.76 33.83
N SER A 721 -14.69 -15.80 33.71
CA SER A 721 -15.62 -15.74 34.83
C SER A 721 -16.80 -16.71 34.64
N THR A 722 -17.54 -16.92 35.72
CA THR A 722 -18.75 -17.74 35.74
C THR A 722 -19.96 -16.92 36.15
N LEU A 723 -21.10 -17.28 35.56
CA LEU A 723 -22.43 -16.77 35.90
C LEU A 723 -23.37 -17.97 36.11
N SER A 724 -24.39 -17.81 36.94
CA SER A 724 -25.42 -18.84 37.12
C SER A 724 -26.31 -18.92 35.87
N PRO A 725 -26.94 -20.07 35.58
CA PRO A 725 -27.91 -20.20 34.49
C PRO A 725 -28.96 -19.09 34.48
N GLY A 726 -29.20 -18.50 33.30
CA GLY A 726 -30.21 -17.45 33.12
C GLY A 726 -29.80 -16.04 33.54
N GLN A 727 -28.58 -15.84 34.08
CA GLN A 727 -28.05 -14.54 34.49
C GLN A 727 -27.59 -13.63 33.35
N ILE A 728 -27.42 -14.17 32.14
CA ILE A 728 -27.14 -13.41 30.92
C ILE A 728 -28.17 -13.75 29.85
N ARG A 729 -28.66 -12.74 29.11
CA ARG A 729 -29.50 -12.97 27.94
C ARG A 729 -29.40 -11.85 26.91
N PRO A 730 -29.37 -12.16 25.59
CA PRO A 730 -29.42 -11.14 24.56
C PRO A 730 -30.80 -10.47 24.52
N LEU A 731 -30.80 -9.14 24.47
CA LEU A 731 -32.01 -8.35 24.28
C LEU A 731 -32.33 -8.31 22.78
N LYS A 732 -33.21 -9.22 22.34
CA LYS A 732 -33.62 -9.32 20.93
C LYS A 732 -34.72 -8.33 20.56
N LYS A 733 -34.89 -8.02 19.27
CA LYS A 733 -36.03 -7.28 18.69
C LYS A 733 -36.27 -5.90 19.32
N TRP A 734 -35.64 -4.89 18.76
CA TRP A 734 -35.72 -3.49 19.18
C TRP A 734 -36.62 -2.69 18.24
N ARG A 735 -37.29 -1.67 18.76
CA ARG A 735 -37.88 -0.63 17.92
C ARG A 735 -36.81 0.39 17.59
N TYR A 736 -36.81 0.92 16.38
CA TYR A 736 -35.87 1.97 16.00
C TYR A 736 -36.53 3.05 15.14
N PHE A 737 -35.99 4.25 15.23
CA PHE A 737 -36.38 5.42 14.47
C PHE A 737 -35.15 6.28 14.18
N VAL A 738 -35.11 6.82 12.98
CA VAL A 738 -33.97 7.60 12.45
C VAL A 738 -34.42 9.07 12.45
N GLN A 739 -33.66 9.94 13.14
CA GLN A 739 -34.05 11.32 13.42
C GLN A 739 -32.91 12.30 13.10
N GLU A 740 -33.23 13.39 12.39
CA GLU A 740 -32.28 14.49 12.14
C GLU A 740 -31.78 15.06 13.47
N ALA A 741 -30.49 15.40 13.55
CA ALA A 741 -29.80 15.69 14.82
C ALA A 741 -30.55 16.71 15.69
N VAL A 742 -30.83 16.36 16.96
CA VAL A 742 -31.44 17.26 17.93
C VAL A 742 -30.36 17.88 18.81
N GLN A 743 -30.25 19.22 18.82
CA GLN A 743 -29.44 19.98 19.79
C GLN A 743 -30.33 20.46 20.94
N GLY A 744 -29.96 20.11 22.18
CA GLY A 744 -30.54 20.69 23.39
C GLY A 744 -30.17 19.93 24.68
N ASP A 745 -30.06 20.65 25.80
CA ASP A 745 -29.74 20.12 27.13
C ASP A 745 -30.95 19.49 27.86
N SER A 746 -32.11 19.35 27.18
CA SER A 746 -33.32 18.75 27.76
C SER A 746 -33.34 17.22 27.61
N ILE A 747 -33.96 16.53 28.57
CA ILE A 747 -34.17 15.08 28.50
C ILE A 747 -35.04 14.76 27.26
N PRO A 748 -34.57 13.95 26.29
CA PRO A 748 -35.32 13.67 25.07
C PRO A 748 -36.64 12.94 25.36
N ILE A 749 -37.72 13.37 24.72
CA ILE A 749 -39.06 12.80 24.93
C ILE A 749 -39.11 11.32 24.51
N GLU A 750 -38.32 10.94 23.52
CA GLU A 750 -38.15 9.58 22.99
C GLU A 750 -37.66 8.60 24.07
N SER A 751 -36.99 9.11 25.12
CA SER A 751 -36.54 8.29 26.24
C SER A 751 -37.65 7.96 27.27
N SER A 752 -38.82 8.61 27.16
CA SER A 752 -39.93 8.50 28.12
C SER A 752 -40.85 7.30 27.84
N PHE A 753 -41.41 6.73 28.91
CA PHE A 753 -42.50 5.75 28.80
C PHE A 753 -43.76 6.30 28.11
N SER A 754 -44.00 7.60 28.19
CA SER A 754 -45.20 8.23 27.63
C SER A 754 -45.09 8.51 26.13
N TYR A 755 -43.92 8.36 25.52
CA TYR A 755 -43.75 8.57 24.09
C TYR A 755 -44.31 7.38 23.32
N ASP A 756 -45.20 7.66 22.37
CA ASP A 756 -45.77 6.68 21.44
C ASP A 756 -44.77 6.33 20.33
N ASP A 757 -44.17 5.16 20.44
CA ASP A 757 -43.29 4.55 19.43
C ASP A 757 -43.99 3.47 18.59
N SER A 758 -45.33 3.44 18.56
CA SER A 758 -46.07 2.42 17.81
C SER A 758 -45.78 2.44 16.30
N GLY A 759 -45.41 3.61 15.76
CA GLY A 759 -45.00 3.78 14.36
C GLY A 759 -43.54 3.42 14.06
N TRP A 760 -42.73 3.06 15.07
CA TRP A 760 -41.31 2.75 14.88
C TRP A 760 -41.12 1.37 14.23
N LYS A 761 -40.09 1.24 13.39
CA LYS A 761 -39.74 -0.02 12.75
C LYS A 761 -39.09 -0.98 13.75
N TYR A 762 -39.14 -2.28 13.48
CA TYR A 762 -38.41 -3.27 14.28
C TYR A 762 -37.08 -3.65 13.63
N MET A 763 -36.11 -3.99 14.46
CA MET A 763 -34.80 -4.49 14.08
C MET A 763 -34.38 -5.63 15.01
N MET A 764 -33.79 -6.68 14.45
CA MET A 764 -33.28 -7.82 15.20
C MET A 764 -31.84 -7.57 15.64
N LEU A 765 -31.66 -6.76 16.67
CA LEU A 765 -30.38 -6.74 17.41
C LEU A 765 -30.32 -8.01 18.26
N GLY A 766 -29.17 -8.70 18.34
CA GLY A 766 -29.04 -9.91 19.18
C GLY A 766 -28.65 -11.21 18.48
N GLU A 767 -28.41 -11.17 17.17
CA GLU A 767 -27.71 -12.21 16.40
C GLU A 767 -26.40 -11.58 15.89
N LYS A 768 -25.34 -12.36 15.68
CA LYS A 768 -23.92 -11.92 15.73
C LYS A 768 -23.50 -10.75 14.81
N SER A 769 -24.41 -10.19 14.00
CA SER A 769 -24.27 -8.94 13.24
C SER A 769 -25.51 -8.05 13.38
N GLY A 770 -25.32 -6.78 13.74
CA GLY A 770 -26.39 -5.78 13.78
C GLY A 770 -26.75 -5.25 12.39
N ASP A 771 -28.04 -5.13 12.11
CA ASP A 771 -28.56 -4.41 10.94
C ASP A 771 -28.27 -2.91 11.08
N LEU A 772 -27.25 -2.39 10.40
CA LEU A 772 -26.92 -0.97 10.53
C LEU A 772 -27.86 -0.10 9.68
N VAL A 773 -28.13 1.10 10.18
CA VAL A 773 -28.93 2.12 9.48
C VAL A 773 -28.04 2.82 8.43
N ASN A 774 -28.51 2.89 7.19
CA ASN A 774 -27.74 3.35 6.02
C ASN A 774 -28.01 4.82 5.63
N GLU A 775 -28.33 5.68 6.60
CA GLU A 775 -28.74 7.07 6.36
C GLU A 775 -27.68 8.05 6.91
N ARG A 776 -27.14 8.93 6.05
CA ARG A 776 -26.07 9.88 6.38
C ARG A 776 -26.62 11.09 7.14
N GLN A 777 -25.88 11.56 8.16
CA GLN A 777 -26.18 12.78 8.94
C GLN A 777 -27.42 12.68 9.86
N ILE A 778 -27.80 11.46 10.28
CA ILE A 778 -29.02 11.23 11.06
C ILE A 778 -28.71 10.36 12.28
N GLY A 779 -29.11 10.78 13.48
CA GLY A 779 -28.98 9.94 14.68
C GLY A 779 -30.05 8.84 14.71
N THR A 780 -29.77 7.71 15.35
CA THR A 780 -30.74 6.60 15.46
C THR A 780 -31.12 6.35 16.90
N TRP A 781 -32.43 6.39 17.17
CA TRP A 781 -32.99 5.92 18.42
C TRP A 781 -33.34 4.45 18.36
N TYR A 782 -33.12 3.75 19.48
CA TYR A 782 -33.50 2.38 19.71
C TYR A 782 -34.28 2.29 21.02
N ARG A 783 -35.40 1.57 21.05
CA ARG A 783 -36.22 1.36 22.24
C ARG A 783 -36.54 -0.11 22.47
N LYS A 784 -36.46 -0.53 23.74
CA LYS A 784 -36.83 -1.88 24.19
C LYS A 784 -37.46 -1.82 25.56
N LEU A 785 -38.63 -2.44 25.70
CA LEU A 785 -39.19 -2.79 26.99
C LEU A 785 -38.56 -4.11 27.46
N ILE A 786 -38.01 -4.10 28.67
CA ILE A 786 -37.55 -5.29 29.38
C ILE A 786 -38.39 -5.47 30.63
N THR A 787 -38.72 -6.71 30.95
CA THR A 787 -39.44 -7.07 32.19
C THR A 787 -38.46 -7.78 33.09
N LEU A 788 -38.25 -7.26 34.30
CA LEU A 788 -37.31 -7.81 35.27
C LEU A 788 -38.05 -8.44 36.45
N THR A 789 -37.56 -9.56 36.96
CA THR A 789 -37.99 -10.10 38.27
C THR A 789 -37.47 -9.21 39.41
N ALA A 790 -37.92 -9.48 40.65
CA ALA A 790 -37.42 -8.77 41.82
C ALA A 790 -35.91 -9.00 42.03
N GLU A 791 -35.47 -10.24 41.82
CA GLU A 791 -34.05 -10.63 41.89
C GLU A 791 -33.24 -9.97 40.77
N GLU A 792 -33.71 -10.02 39.53
CA GLU A 792 -33.04 -9.40 38.38
C GLU A 792 -32.86 -7.90 38.54
N ALA A 793 -33.79 -7.21 39.20
CA ALA A 793 -33.70 -5.77 39.42
C ALA A 793 -32.78 -5.39 40.61
N ASP A 794 -32.55 -6.31 41.55
CA ASP A 794 -31.80 -6.04 42.79
C ASP A 794 -30.33 -6.50 42.71
N ASP A 795 -30.10 -7.71 42.18
CA ASP A 795 -28.78 -8.33 42.18
C ASP A 795 -27.92 -7.83 41.01
N ASN A 796 -27.31 -6.65 41.18
CA ASN A 796 -26.28 -6.11 40.28
C ASN A 796 -26.63 -6.15 38.77
N PRO A 797 -27.81 -5.64 38.34
CA PRO A 797 -28.20 -5.65 36.94
C PRO A 797 -27.36 -4.72 36.07
N ARG A 798 -27.11 -5.13 34.82
CA ARG A 798 -26.26 -4.44 33.85
C ARG A 798 -26.78 -4.60 32.42
N LEU A 799 -26.49 -3.63 31.57
CA LEU A 799 -26.54 -3.77 30.11
C LEU A 799 -25.12 -3.82 29.57
N VAL A 800 -24.79 -4.86 28.80
CA VAL A 800 -23.53 -4.98 28.08
C VAL A 800 -23.79 -4.66 26.61
N PHE A 801 -23.18 -3.61 26.12
CA PHE A 801 -23.18 -3.23 24.71
C PHE A 801 -21.91 -3.80 24.09
N GLU A 802 -22.06 -4.74 23.16
CA GLU A 802 -20.91 -5.45 22.58
C GLU A 802 -20.26 -4.69 21.41
N GLY A 803 -20.93 -3.65 20.90
CA GLY A 803 -20.45 -2.89 19.76
C GLY A 803 -21.44 -1.83 19.33
N VAL A 804 -21.08 -0.56 19.49
CA VAL A 804 -21.85 0.58 19.00
C VAL A 804 -20.96 1.42 18.09
N SER A 805 -21.53 1.96 17.00
CA SER A 805 -20.83 2.92 16.16
C SER A 805 -20.70 4.23 16.91
N ARG A 806 -19.48 4.75 17.02
CA ARG A 806 -19.21 6.08 17.59
C ARG A 806 -19.82 6.25 19.00
N SER A 807 -20.56 7.34 19.23
CA SER A 807 -21.05 7.74 20.56
C SER A 807 -22.52 7.34 20.77
N ALA A 808 -22.87 7.03 22.02
CA ALA A 808 -24.21 6.61 22.40
C ALA A 808 -24.66 7.19 23.75
N ASN A 809 -25.93 7.62 23.83
CA ASN A 809 -26.59 8.02 25.07
C ASN A 809 -27.60 6.95 25.47
N ILE A 810 -27.52 6.46 26.71
CA ILE A 810 -28.32 5.35 27.22
C ILE A 810 -29.26 5.92 28.29
N TYR A 811 -30.55 5.79 28.05
CA TYR A 811 -31.61 6.21 28.95
C TYR A 811 -32.36 4.99 29.48
N ILE A 812 -32.62 5.00 30.78
CA ILE A 812 -33.40 3.98 31.46
C ILE A 812 -34.57 4.69 32.14
N ASN A 813 -35.79 4.28 31.80
CA ASN A 813 -37.01 4.84 32.38
C ASN A 813 -37.08 6.39 32.27
N GLY A 814 -36.59 6.97 31.18
CA GLY A 814 -36.56 8.43 30.96
C GLY A 814 -35.43 9.19 31.66
N LYS A 815 -34.47 8.49 32.28
CA LYS A 815 -33.28 9.11 32.90
C LYS A 815 -32.02 8.71 32.16
N LEU A 816 -31.10 9.65 31.92
CA LEU A 816 -29.79 9.35 31.35
C LEU A 816 -29.00 8.48 32.34
N ALA A 817 -28.74 7.23 31.97
CA ALA A 817 -28.00 6.27 32.77
C ALA A 817 -26.51 6.24 32.41
N TYR A 818 -26.17 6.49 31.15
CA TYR A 818 -24.78 6.50 30.68
C TYR A 818 -24.61 7.33 29.41
N ASN A 819 -23.46 8.00 29.28
CA ASN A 819 -23.05 8.71 28.07
C ASN A 819 -21.72 8.11 27.60
N PHE A 820 -21.74 7.42 26.48
CA PHE A 820 -20.59 6.79 25.87
C PHE A 820 -20.07 7.66 24.72
N ARG A 821 -18.81 8.12 24.83
CA ARG A 821 -18.14 8.91 23.80
C ARG A 821 -17.01 8.12 23.16
N HIS A 822 -17.12 7.89 21.86
CA HIS A 822 -16.13 7.17 21.07
C HIS A 822 -16.20 7.58 19.59
N HIS A 823 -15.06 7.51 18.89
CA HIS A 823 -14.94 7.94 17.50
C HIS A 823 -14.79 6.78 16.49
N GLY A 824 -14.57 5.55 16.97
CA GLY A 824 -14.40 4.38 16.13
C GLY A 824 -15.71 3.66 15.80
N TRP A 825 -15.57 2.57 15.04
CA TRP A 825 -16.70 1.89 14.43
C TRP A 825 -17.25 0.70 15.24
N ASN A 826 -16.64 0.24 16.33
CA ASN A 826 -17.14 -0.95 17.06
C ASN A 826 -16.60 -1.00 18.50
N ALA A 827 -17.09 -0.13 19.39
CA ALA A 827 -16.62 -0.15 20.78
C ALA A 827 -17.65 -0.75 21.75
N PRO A 828 -17.23 -1.69 22.62
CA PRO A 828 -18.07 -2.23 23.68
C PRO A 828 -18.03 -1.36 24.95
N PHE A 829 -19.10 -1.41 25.75
CA PHE A 829 -19.16 -0.81 27.09
C PHE A 829 -20.27 -1.45 27.95
N THR A 830 -20.21 -1.25 29.27
CA THR A 830 -21.20 -1.79 30.21
C THR A 830 -21.85 -0.67 31.02
N VAL A 831 -23.17 -0.73 31.17
CA VAL A 831 -23.97 0.20 31.97
C VAL A 831 -24.51 -0.51 33.20
N SER A 832 -24.17 -0.04 34.40
CA SER A 832 -24.81 -0.50 35.63
C SER A 832 -26.25 0.01 35.71
N LEU A 833 -27.19 -0.88 36.01
CA LEU A 833 -28.60 -0.56 36.20
C LEU A 833 -29.01 -0.51 37.67
N LYS A 834 -28.09 -0.79 38.59
CA LYS A 834 -28.37 -0.87 40.03
C LYS A 834 -28.97 0.44 40.54
N GLY A 835 -30.17 0.36 41.15
CA GLY A 835 -30.91 1.52 41.64
C GLY A 835 -31.59 2.39 40.56
N ILE A 836 -31.49 2.01 39.29
CA ILE A 836 -32.13 2.70 38.15
C ILE A 836 -33.35 1.92 37.64
N VAL A 837 -33.24 0.59 37.60
CA VAL A 837 -34.33 -0.32 37.21
C VAL A 837 -35.18 -0.72 38.41
N LYS A 838 -36.39 -1.23 38.14
CA LYS A 838 -37.34 -1.74 39.13
C LYS A 838 -37.87 -3.12 38.74
N PRO A 839 -38.43 -3.92 39.67
CA PRO A 839 -39.18 -5.11 39.32
C PRO A 839 -40.32 -4.77 38.36
N GLY A 840 -40.57 -5.62 37.37
CA GLY A 840 -41.54 -5.40 36.30
C GLY A 840 -40.95 -4.65 35.08
N LYS A 841 -41.79 -3.87 34.39
CA LYS A 841 -41.42 -3.25 33.11
C LYS A 841 -40.45 -2.07 33.31
N ASN A 842 -39.37 -2.08 32.54
CA ASN A 842 -38.39 -1.00 32.39
C ASN A 842 -38.22 -0.68 30.91
N LEU A 843 -38.04 0.59 30.58
CA LEU A 843 -37.77 1.07 29.23
C LEU A 843 -36.27 1.35 29.09
N VAL A 844 -35.64 0.71 28.11
CA VAL A 844 -34.30 1.03 27.65
C VAL A 844 -34.43 1.82 26.36
N ALA A 845 -33.88 3.02 26.32
CA ALA A 845 -33.80 3.85 25.13
C ALA A 845 -32.34 4.22 24.85
N VAL A 846 -31.87 4.05 23.61
CA VAL A 846 -30.48 4.28 23.21
C VAL A 846 -30.49 5.22 22.02
N TYR A 847 -29.72 6.29 22.09
CA TYR A 847 -29.48 7.17 20.96
C TYR A 847 -28.05 7.01 20.47
N VAL A 848 -27.86 6.72 19.18
CA VAL A 848 -26.55 6.57 18.55
C VAL A 848 -26.36 7.67 17.50
N GLU A 849 -25.24 8.39 17.58
CA GLU A 849 -24.91 9.47 16.65
C GLU A 849 -24.25 8.93 15.36
N ASN A 850 -24.81 9.22 14.18
CA ASN A 850 -24.22 8.88 12.87
C ASN A 850 -23.88 10.12 12.01
N PRO A 851 -22.83 10.88 12.36
CA PRO A 851 -22.43 12.07 11.61
C PRO A 851 -21.96 11.76 10.18
N GLU A 852 -21.40 10.57 9.91
CA GLU A 852 -20.89 10.20 8.58
C GLU A 852 -21.19 8.72 8.25
N GLY A 853 -22.02 8.46 7.23
CA GLY A 853 -22.24 7.10 6.68
C GLY A 853 -23.13 6.16 7.52
N LYS A 854 -23.08 4.86 7.18
CA LYS A 854 -23.80 3.75 7.83
C LYS A 854 -23.37 3.62 9.31
N GLY A 855 -24.30 3.41 10.24
CA GLY A 855 -24.00 3.30 11.68
C GLY A 855 -25.19 2.80 12.52
N GLY A 856 -25.01 2.71 13.84
CA GLY A 856 -25.98 2.18 14.80
C GLY A 856 -25.38 1.25 15.86
N ILE A 857 -26.23 0.39 16.42
CA ILE A 857 -25.80 -0.75 17.25
C ILE A 857 -25.37 -1.90 16.33
N ILE A 858 -24.16 -2.38 16.52
CA ILE A 858 -23.43 -3.24 15.56
C ILE A 858 -23.36 -4.68 16.05
N ARG A 859 -23.34 -4.86 17.37
CA ARG A 859 -23.35 -6.15 18.04
C ARG A 859 -24.49 -6.19 19.07
N PRO A 860 -24.88 -7.38 19.54
CA PRO A 860 -25.93 -7.53 20.54
C PRO A 860 -25.80 -6.61 21.76
N ILE A 861 -26.95 -6.34 22.39
CA ILE A 861 -27.01 -5.80 23.75
C ILE A 861 -27.45 -6.95 24.65
N LEU A 862 -26.68 -7.22 25.70
CA LEU A 862 -26.95 -8.27 26.66
C LEU A 862 -27.47 -7.64 27.96
N PHE A 863 -28.44 -8.30 28.58
CA PHE A 863 -28.80 -8.05 29.97
C PHE A 863 -28.08 -9.07 30.86
N GLU A 864 -27.36 -8.57 31.86
CA GLU A 864 -26.67 -9.36 32.87
C GLU A 864 -27.20 -9.00 34.26
N TYR A 865 -27.32 -9.97 35.17
CA TYR A 865 -27.55 -9.73 36.60
C TYR A 865 -26.85 -10.81 37.42
N GLY A 866 -26.68 -10.59 38.71
CA GLY A 866 -26.02 -11.53 39.61
C GLY A 866 -24.58 -11.17 39.97
N ARG A 867 -23.98 -12.06 40.77
CA ARG A 867 -22.55 -12.03 41.06
C ARG A 867 -21.77 -12.70 39.93
N VAL A 868 -20.94 -11.92 39.25
CA VAL A 868 -19.86 -12.45 38.42
C VAL A 868 -18.80 -13.01 39.36
N GLU A 869 -18.78 -14.33 39.52
CA GLU A 869 -17.66 -14.98 40.18
C GLU A 869 -16.53 -15.06 39.16
N ASN A 870 -15.50 -14.24 39.31
CA ASN A 870 -14.24 -14.52 38.64
C ASN A 870 -13.81 -15.89 39.14
N LEU A 871 -13.49 -16.80 38.22
CA LEU A 871 -12.88 -18.07 38.58
C LEU A 871 -11.52 -17.74 39.20
N LYS A 872 -11.52 -17.53 40.52
CA LYS A 872 -10.33 -17.20 41.28
C LYS A 872 -9.34 -18.34 41.00
N LEU A 873 -8.27 -18.01 40.28
CA LEU A 873 -7.13 -18.89 39.98
C LEU A 873 -7.44 -20.06 39.03
N ILE A 874 -7.95 -19.82 37.81
CA ILE A 874 -7.54 -20.75 36.74
C ILE A 874 -6.05 -20.51 36.53
N ASN A 875 -5.22 -21.43 37.01
CA ASN A 875 -3.79 -21.44 36.69
C ASN A 875 -3.66 -21.77 35.20
N LEU A 876 -3.73 -20.74 34.37
CA LEU A 876 -3.48 -20.84 32.96
C LEU A 876 -1.98 -21.02 32.73
N THR A 877 -1.70 -21.84 31.75
CA THR A 877 -0.38 -21.99 31.16
C THR A 877 -0.50 -21.62 29.69
N TYR A 878 0.56 -21.05 29.13
CA TYR A 878 0.54 -20.41 27.83
C TYR A 878 1.71 -20.86 26.94
N HIS A 879 1.45 -21.01 25.65
CA HIS A 879 2.45 -21.25 24.61
C HIS A 879 2.20 -20.35 23.37
N PRO A 880 3.23 -19.70 22.80
CA PRO A 880 3.08 -18.79 21.64
C PRO A 880 2.95 -19.47 20.27
N PHE A 881 2.69 -20.77 20.24
CA PHE A 881 2.60 -21.53 18.98
C PHE A 881 1.60 -22.67 19.14
N LEU A 882 1.01 -23.11 18.03
CA LEU A 882 0.19 -24.32 18.02
C LEU A 882 1.00 -25.57 18.30
N ASN A 883 0.34 -26.65 18.73
CA ASN A 883 1.02 -27.91 19.00
C ASN A 883 1.66 -28.49 17.72
N GLY A 884 1.01 -28.34 16.56
CA GLY A 884 1.57 -28.74 15.28
C GLY A 884 2.85 -28.00 14.91
N ASN A 885 2.96 -26.70 15.25
CA ASN A 885 4.21 -25.95 15.08
C ASN A 885 5.34 -26.52 15.94
N LEU A 886 5.03 -26.94 17.18
CA LEU A 886 5.99 -27.53 18.11
C LEU A 886 6.41 -28.94 17.71
N ALA A 887 5.51 -29.70 17.12
CA ALA A 887 5.80 -30.99 16.51
C ALA A 887 6.58 -30.85 15.17
N GLY A 888 6.67 -29.63 14.63
CA GLY A 888 7.41 -29.32 13.42
C GLY A 888 6.69 -29.71 12.12
N TRP A 889 5.35 -29.81 12.14
CA TRP A 889 4.52 -30.23 11.01
C TRP A 889 4.66 -29.35 9.76
N GLN A 890 5.00 -28.08 9.94
CA GLN A 890 5.31 -27.12 8.88
C GLN A 890 6.66 -27.38 8.19
N ARG A 891 7.58 -28.15 8.79
CA ARG A 891 8.94 -28.33 8.26
C ARG A 891 8.92 -29.21 7.00
N PRO A 892 9.71 -28.90 5.97
CA PRO A 892 9.77 -29.73 4.75
C PRO A 892 10.15 -31.19 5.04
N SER A 893 11.02 -31.42 6.02
CA SER A 893 11.56 -32.73 6.37
C SER A 893 10.69 -33.55 7.33
N TYR A 894 9.51 -33.07 7.71
CA TYR A 894 8.63 -33.78 8.64
C TYR A 894 8.10 -35.08 8.01
N ASN A 895 8.07 -36.17 8.77
CA ASN A 895 7.51 -37.46 8.34
C ASN A 895 6.01 -37.51 8.63
N ASP A 896 5.20 -37.39 7.59
CA ASP A 896 3.74 -37.35 7.60
C ASP A 896 3.07 -38.70 7.25
N SER A 897 3.83 -39.80 7.14
CA SER A 897 3.29 -41.14 6.82
C SER A 897 2.17 -41.62 7.76
N GLY A 898 2.11 -41.11 8.99
CA GLY A 898 1.05 -41.38 9.96
C GLY A 898 -0.12 -40.39 9.94
N TRP A 899 -0.27 -39.56 8.90
CA TRP A 899 -1.39 -38.64 8.72
C TRP A 899 -2.51 -39.30 7.93
N ARG A 900 -3.74 -38.81 8.14
CA ARG A 900 -4.91 -39.30 7.41
C ARG A 900 -4.96 -38.68 6.04
N VAL A 901 -5.51 -39.40 5.08
CA VAL A 901 -5.78 -38.90 3.73
C VAL A 901 -7.02 -38.01 3.76
N PHE A 902 -6.95 -36.82 3.17
CA PHE A 902 -8.06 -35.91 2.98
C PHE A 902 -8.60 -35.98 1.55
N HIS A 903 -9.92 -36.06 1.41
CA HIS A 903 -10.65 -36.05 0.15
C HIS A 903 -11.52 -34.79 0.04
N LEU A 904 -11.11 -33.82 -0.79
CA LEU A 904 -11.75 -32.50 -0.98
C LEU A 904 -13.30 -32.54 -1.15
N SER A 905 -13.81 -33.57 -1.82
CA SER A 905 -15.24 -33.71 -2.13
C SER A 905 -16.05 -34.49 -1.10
N LYS A 906 -15.41 -35.19 -0.15
CA LYS A 906 -16.07 -36.14 0.75
C LYS A 906 -15.92 -35.79 2.23
N ASP A 907 -14.78 -35.20 2.60
CA ASP A 907 -14.46 -34.98 4.00
C ASP A 907 -14.98 -33.62 4.46
N SER A 908 -15.76 -33.61 5.53
CA SER A 908 -16.12 -32.43 6.31
C SER A 908 -15.32 -32.42 7.61
N ILE A 909 -15.09 -31.22 8.14
CA ILE A 909 -14.33 -31.01 9.36
C ILE A 909 -15.16 -30.27 10.41
N SER A 910 -14.72 -30.28 11.67
CA SER A 910 -15.40 -29.59 12.77
C SER A 910 -15.28 -28.06 12.66
N ASN A 911 -16.34 -27.33 13.02
CA ASN A 911 -16.42 -25.87 12.99
C ASN A 911 -15.64 -25.17 14.12
N CYS A 912 -14.85 -25.90 14.90
CA CYS A 912 -14.14 -25.33 16.07
C CYS A 912 -12.69 -25.79 16.21
N GLU A 913 -12.24 -26.77 15.41
CA GLU A 913 -10.87 -27.26 15.47
C GLU A 913 -9.95 -26.53 14.48
N ILE A 914 -8.65 -26.57 14.76
CA ILE A 914 -7.62 -26.19 13.79
C ILE A 914 -7.16 -27.43 13.04
N TYR A 915 -7.22 -27.36 11.72
CA TYR A 915 -6.81 -28.43 10.83
C TYR A 915 -5.50 -28.08 10.14
N TRP A 916 -4.59 -29.05 10.16
CA TRP A 916 -3.37 -29.01 9.40
C TRP A 916 -3.55 -29.88 8.16
N TYR A 917 -3.31 -29.30 7.00
CA TYR A 917 -3.23 -30.00 5.73
C TYR A 917 -1.80 -29.98 5.23
N ARG A 918 -1.37 -31.07 4.60
CA ARG A 918 -0.03 -31.18 4.03
C ARG A 918 -0.08 -31.92 2.71
N THR A 919 0.64 -31.40 1.72
CA THR A 919 0.86 -32.06 0.44
C THR A 919 2.25 -31.73 -0.08
N GLU A 920 2.69 -32.48 -1.08
CA GLU A 920 3.95 -32.27 -1.79
C GLU A 920 3.68 -32.04 -3.27
N PHE A 921 4.55 -31.29 -3.94
CA PHE A 921 4.47 -31.08 -5.38
C PHE A 921 5.87 -30.84 -5.97
N THR A 922 6.02 -30.96 -7.27
CA THR A 922 7.27 -30.66 -7.97
C THR A 922 7.00 -29.68 -9.10
N VAL A 923 7.66 -28.52 -9.07
CA VAL A 923 7.67 -27.59 -10.21
C VAL A 923 8.85 -27.92 -11.13
N PRO A 924 8.66 -27.95 -12.47
CA PRO A 924 9.75 -28.22 -13.39
C PRO A 924 10.86 -27.16 -13.33
N LYS A 925 12.07 -27.57 -13.68
CA LYS A 925 13.19 -26.64 -13.89
C LYS A 925 13.31 -26.28 -15.36
N PHE A 926 13.30 -24.99 -15.68
CA PHE A 926 13.44 -24.48 -17.04
C PHE A 926 14.81 -23.83 -17.25
N LYS A 927 15.43 -24.05 -18.42
CA LYS A 927 16.80 -23.56 -18.73
C LYS A 927 16.86 -22.14 -19.29
N SER A 928 15.73 -21.53 -19.62
CA SER A 928 15.65 -20.17 -20.20
C SER A 928 14.32 -19.48 -19.96
N TRP A 929 13.35 -20.16 -19.35
CA TRP A 929 12.03 -19.60 -19.10
C TRP A 929 11.99 -19.01 -17.69
N VAL A 930 11.37 -17.84 -17.60
CA VAL A 930 10.93 -17.26 -16.34
C VAL A 930 9.47 -17.64 -16.19
N VAL A 931 9.17 -18.40 -15.15
CA VAL A 931 7.83 -18.94 -14.88
C VAL A 931 7.50 -18.58 -13.44
N PRO A 932 6.86 -17.44 -13.18
CA PRO A 932 6.41 -17.09 -11.85
C PRO A 932 5.26 -18.02 -11.44
N TRP A 933 5.29 -18.53 -10.21
CA TRP A 933 4.33 -19.51 -9.71
C TRP A 933 3.40 -18.92 -8.66
N ARG A 934 2.19 -19.47 -8.57
CA ARG A 934 1.24 -19.24 -7.48
C ARG A 934 0.72 -20.55 -6.93
N VAL A 935 0.29 -20.50 -5.68
CA VAL A 935 -0.72 -21.43 -5.18
C VAL A 935 -2.08 -20.73 -5.23
N HIS A 936 -3.04 -21.36 -5.90
CA HIS A 936 -4.43 -20.95 -5.89
C HIS A 936 -5.15 -21.77 -4.81
N VAL A 937 -5.89 -21.10 -3.93
CA VAL A 937 -6.62 -21.74 -2.83
C VAL A 937 -8.00 -21.14 -2.71
N LYS A 938 -9.00 -22.01 -2.57
CA LYS A 938 -10.37 -21.63 -2.23
C LYS A 938 -10.86 -22.38 -1.00
N SER A 939 -11.37 -21.65 -0.02
CA SER A 939 -11.88 -22.22 1.22
C SER A 939 -12.94 -21.35 1.88
N THR A 940 -13.82 -21.97 2.65
CA THR A 940 -14.76 -21.28 3.55
C THR A 940 -14.17 -20.97 4.93
N GLY A 941 -12.97 -21.47 5.23
CA GLY A 941 -12.20 -21.18 6.44
C GLY A 941 -11.01 -20.25 6.16
N ASP A 942 -10.53 -19.59 7.21
CA ASP A 942 -9.32 -18.76 7.13
C ASP A 942 -8.08 -19.65 7.32
N MET A 943 -6.97 -19.33 6.65
CA MET A 943 -5.80 -20.21 6.63
C MET A 943 -4.47 -19.47 6.71
N GLN A 944 -3.47 -20.14 7.27
CA GLN A 944 -2.05 -19.85 7.03
C GLN A 944 -1.49 -20.79 5.97
N ILE A 945 -0.77 -20.24 5.01
CA ILE A 945 -0.18 -21.00 3.89
C ILE A 945 1.34 -21.04 4.06
N TRP A 946 1.91 -22.22 4.18
CA TRP A 946 3.34 -22.44 4.38
C TRP A 946 3.96 -23.13 3.16
N LEU A 947 4.98 -22.50 2.58
CA LEU A 947 5.78 -23.07 1.49
C LEU A 947 7.17 -23.43 2.02
N ASN A 948 7.52 -24.71 1.92
CA ASN A 948 8.81 -25.23 2.36
C ASN A 948 9.21 -24.76 3.78
N GLY A 949 8.24 -24.74 4.70
CA GLY A 949 8.43 -24.33 6.09
C GLY A 949 8.57 -22.82 6.33
N ARG A 950 8.33 -22.00 5.31
CA ARG A 950 8.23 -20.54 5.42
C ARG A 950 6.76 -20.14 5.27
N LEU A 951 6.27 -19.28 6.15
CA LEU A 951 4.91 -18.76 6.05
C LEU A 951 4.83 -17.79 4.87
N LEU A 952 4.05 -18.17 3.86
CA LEU A 952 3.77 -17.35 2.68
C LEU A 952 2.85 -16.19 3.04
N GLY A 953 1.78 -16.49 3.77
CA GLY A 953 0.89 -15.50 4.35
C GLY A 953 -0.44 -16.10 4.80
N ARG A 954 -1.45 -15.23 4.90
CA ARG A 954 -2.78 -15.52 5.40
C ARG A 954 -3.83 -15.42 4.30
N TYR A 955 -4.71 -16.42 4.26
CA TYR A 955 -5.93 -16.47 3.47
C TYR A 955 -7.12 -16.17 4.37
N TYR A 956 -8.04 -15.36 3.86
CA TYR A 956 -9.30 -15.05 4.51
C TYR A 956 -10.44 -15.44 3.58
N ALA A 957 -11.40 -16.20 4.09
CA ALA A 957 -12.56 -16.66 3.33
C ALA A 957 -13.47 -15.50 2.88
N SER A 958 -13.40 -14.35 3.56
CA SER A 958 -14.03 -13.10 3.13
C SER A 958 -13.40 -12.51 1.85
N GLY A 959 -12.26 -13.03 1.41
CA GLY A 959 -11.58 -12.63 0.20
C GLY A 959 -10.84 -11.29 0.31
N PRO A 960 -10.43 -10.71 -0.83
CA PRO A 960 -10.60 -11.26 -2.18
C PRO A 960 -9.46 -12.19 -2.64
N GLN A 961 -8.42 -12.39 -1.83
CA GLN A 961 -7.20 -13.06 -2.30
C GLN A 961 -7.34 -14.58 -2.30
N GLU A 962 -7.33 -15.18 -3.49
CA GLU A 962 -7.26 -16.65 -3.70
C GLU A 962 -5.90 -17.11 -4.25
N ASP A 963 -5.18 -16.21 -4.92
CA ASP A 963 -3.85 -16.49 -5.48
C ASP A 963 -2.75 -15.95 -4.56
N PHE A 964 -1.75 -16.80 -4.29
CA PHE A 964 -0.57 -16.44 -3.49
C PHE A 964 0.68 -16.68 -4.30
N TYR A 965 1.40 -15.59 -4.63
CA TYR A 965 2.68 -15.65 -5.29
C TYR A 965 3.67 -16.51 -4.50
N MET A 966 4.36 -17.42 -5.19
CA MET A 966 5.39 -18.30 -4.64
C MET A 966 6.76 -17.84 -5.14
N PRO A 967 7.58 -17.17 -4.29
CA PRO A 967 8.88 -16.66 -4.71
C PRO A 967 9.77 -17.77 -5.27
N GLU A 968 10.45 -17.51 -6.38
CA GLU A 968 11.33 -18.49 -7.04
C GLU A 968 12.37 -19.00 -6.04
N GLY A 969 12.87 -18.09 -5.22
CA GLY A 969 13.84 -18.40 -4.19
C GLY A 969 13.34 -19.36 -3.09
N TRP A 970 12.04 -19.48 -2.89
CA TRP A 970 11.48 -20.37 -1.86
C TRP A 970 11.15 -21.75 -2.44
N LEU A 971 11.05 -21.85 -3.76
CA LEU A 971 10.82 -23.09 -4.50
C LEU A 971 12.12 -23.88 -4.71
N LYS A 972 11.97 -25.20 -4.80
CA LYS A 972 13.02 -26.14 -5.19
C LYS A 972 12.66 -26.70 -6.57
N SER A 973 13.08 -26.02 -7.63
CA SER A 973 12.76 -26.42 -9.00
C SER A 973 13.41 -27.75 -9.38
N GLY A 974 12.62 -28.67 -9.92
CA GLY A 974 13.03 -30.05 -10.25
C GLY A 974 13.12 -30.98 -9.03
N ALA A 975 12.65 -30.57 -7.87
CA ALA A 975 12.60 -31.38 -6.65
C ALA A 975 11.27 -31.21 -5.91
N LYS A 976 11.04 -32.08 -4.93
CA LYS A 976 9.85 -32.01 -4.07
C LYS A 976 9.84 -30.73 -3.23
N ASN A 977 8.70 -30.05 -3.26
CA ASN A 977 8.32 -28.93 -2.42
C ASN A 977 7.21 -29.38 -1.47
N SER A 978 7.17 -28.82 -0.26
CA SER A 978 6.12 -29.08 0.71
C SER A 978 5.22 -27.85 0.83
N LEU A 979 3.91 -28.09 0.80
CA LEU A 979 2.87 -27.11 1.03
C LEU A 979 2.07 -27.54 2.26
N VAL A 980 1.94 -26.65 3.25
CA VAL A 980 1.18 -26.89 4.48
C VAL A 980 0.16 -25.78 4.65
N LEU A 981 -1.10 -26.15 4.88
CA LEU A 981 -2.19 -25.22 5.20
C LEU A 981 -2.59 -25.42 6.66
N VAL A 982 -2.74 -24.34 7.42
CA VAL A 982 -3.29 -24.37 8.78
C VAL A 982 -4.60 -23.62 8.75
N MET A 983 -5.70 -24.36 8.80
CA MET A 983 -7.05 -23.83 8.63
C MET A 983 -7.76 -23.68 9.97
N ARG A 984 -8.42 -22.54 10.12
CA ARG A 984 -9.39 -22.27 11.17
C ARG A 984 -10.76 -21.93 10.57
N PRO A 985 -11.84 -22.07 11.34
CA PRO A 985 -13.13 -21.46 11.03
C PRO A 985 -13.00 -19.93 10.83
N SER A 986 -13.76 -19.36 9.91
CA SER A 986 -13.79 -17.91 9.62
C SER A 986 -14.61 -17.09 10.63
N GLY A 987 -15.13 -17.73 11.69
CA GLY A 987 -15.87 -17.09 12.78
C GLY A 987 -17.39 -16.97 12.57
N ASN A 988 -17.93 -17.38 11.41
CA ASN A 988 -19.37 -17.54 11.21
C ASN A 988 -19.77 -19.01 11.49
N GLU A 989 -20.39 -19.26 12.65
CA GLU A 989 -20.75 -20.62 13.10
C GLU A 989 -21.65 -21.39 12.13
N GLU A 990 -22.37 -20.67 11.25
CA GLU A 990 -23.27 -21.26 10.25
C GLU A 990 -22.53 -21.92 9.07
N VAL A 991 -21.25 -21.60 8.84
CA VAL A 991 -20.48 -22.10 7.70
C VAL A 991 -19.41 -23.07 8.17
N THR A 992 -19.59 -24.36 7.85
CA THR A 992 -18.55 -25.35 8.08
C THR A 992 -17.30 -25.04 7.26
N PRO A 993 -16.13 -24.90 7.90
CA PRO A 993 -14.89 -24.63 7.18
C PRO A 993 -14.57 -25.82 6.27
N LYS A 994 -14.22 -25.51 5.03
CA LYS A 994 -13.94 -26.51 4.00
C LYS A 994 -12.86 -25.99 3.08
N LEU A 995 -11.86 -26.82 2.81
CA LEU A 995 -10.93 -26.60 1.70
C LEU A 995 -11.64 -27.06 0.41
N GLU A 996 -11.98 -26.11 -0.46
CA GLU A 996 -12.75 -26.37 -1.69
C GLU A 996 -11.86 -26.78 -2.86
N SER A 997 -10.77 -26.03 -3.07
CA SER A 997 -9.79 -26.31 -4.11
C SER A 997 -8.40 -25.83 -3.72
N ILE A 998 -7.39 -26.49 -4.28
CA ILE A 998 -5.99 -26.10 -4.19
C ILE A 998 -5.28 -26.53 -5.47
N SER A 999 -4.51 -25.63 -6.08
CA SER A 999 -3.65 -25.93 -7.23
C SER A 999 -2.37 -25.10 -7.18
N VAL A 1000 -1.32 -25.58 -7.86
CA VAL A 1000 -0.09 -24.83 -8.09
C VAL A 1000 0.03 -24.59 -9.59
N GLU A 1001 0.07 -23.33 -9.98
CA GLU A 1001 -0.05 -22.91 -11.37
C GLU A 1001 0.94 -21.77 -11.67
N PRO A 1002 1.43 -21.64 -12.91
CA PRO A 1002 2.14 -20.45 -13.29
C PRO A 1002 1.19 -19.26 -13.43
N TYR A 1003 1.72 -18.06 -13.27
CA TYR A 1003 1.08 -16.87 -13.83
C TYR A 1003 1.32 -16.86 -15.34
N ASP A 1004 0.42 -17.47 -16.12
CA ASP A 1004 0.55 -17.59 -17.58
C ASP A 1004 0.79 -16.24 -18.27
N ASP A 1005 0.12 -15.20 -17.78
CA ASP A 1005 0.30 -13.82 -18.21
C ASP A 1005 1.70 -13.27 -17.98
N TYR A 1006 2.61 -13.95 -17.30
CA TYR A 1006 3.97 -13.48 -17.03
C TYR A 1006 5.06 -14.49 -17.42
N VAL A 1007 4.68 -15.55 -18.12
CA VAL A 1007 5.64 -16.53 -18.63
C VAL A 1007 6.39 -15.95 -19.83
N VAL A 1008 7.72 -15.92 -19.73
CA VAL A 1008 8.60 -15.40 -20.78
C VAL A 1008 9.86 -16.23 -20.96
N GLN A 1009 10.42 -16.20 -22.16
CA GLN A 1009 11.72 -16.80 -22.46
C GLN A 1009 12.79 -15.71 -22.54
N ARG A 1010 13.90 -15.92 -21.84
CA ARG A 1010 15.06 -15.04 -21.86
C ARG A 1010 15.97 -15.39 -23.03
N HIS A 1011 16.36 -14.35 -23.78
CA HIS A 1011 17.27 -14.44 -24.91
C HIS A 1011 18.41 -13.43 -24.80
N LEU A 1012 19.51 -13.72 -25.51
CA LEU A 1012 20.63 -12.82 -25.68
C LEU A 1012 20.83 -12.50 -27.17
N LEU A 1013 20.49 -11.27 -27.53
CA LEU A 1013 20.74 -10.71 -28.86
C LEU A 1013 22.14 -10.11 -28.90
N ARG A 1014 22.96 -10.51 -29.88
CA ARG A 1014 24.30 -9.96 -30.14
C ARG A 1014 24.35 -9.31 -31.51
N LEU A 1015 24.81 -8.07 -31.54
CA LEU A 1015 25.01 -7.27 -32.74
C LEU A 1015 26.49 -7.28 -33.14
N GLU A 1016 26.80 -7.71 -34.37
CA GLU A 1016 28.16 -7.71 -34.90
C GLU A 1016 28.33 -6.71 -36.03
N GLN A 1017 29.21 -5.73 -35.78
CA GLN A 1017 29.55 -4.61 -36.66
C GLN A 1017 30.88 -4.82 -37.38
#